data_AF-A0A0E3R5L7-F1
#
_entry.id   AF-A0A0E3R5L7-F1
#
_cell.length_a   1.000
_cell.length_b   1.000
_cell.length_c   1.000
_cell.angle_alpha   90.00
_cell.angle_beta   90.00
_cell.angle_gamma   90.00
#
_symmetry.space_group_name_H-M   'P 1'
#
loop_
_entity.id
_entity.type
_entity.pdbx_description
1 polymer ?
#
loop_
_entity_poly.entity_id
_entity_poly.type
_entity_poly.pdbx_seq_one_letter_code
_entity_poly.pdbx_strand_id
1 'polypeptide(L)'
;MKRIKLSLLKKIKSFLLVFMVLILFLPGSLGFAAGNNEDPETLQNCTPSADSVVESVIKTAPMNPEFLEDQQTDSIEAFSFVGSYGQLSSTGYKPSPVDLSELASSEGKFLLVSSGSDLPAVYDLRKEGKVTAVKNQGNDGSCWAFSSIASLESYLLGKEGKSYDFSENNMKNLVSKNYSQGFDLTADDGGNAFISTAYFSRWSGPVNESEDLYDDSSSYSPTELSVQKHIQETFFLPDRTEPLDNEVIKNAILEYGAVYTTIYWNPGYYQQKNYAYRYPGSISVNHAVAIVGWNDSFDRNSFTQVPSGDGAFIVKNSWSDTWGEDGYFYISYYDTKLGYNENAVFTAESQDNYDHVYQYDPLGWIVSKEYEGSLVAWGGNVFSSERNETLKAIGFYTTDLNTAYEIYIYKNPVSGPVNSGQGYLVQESGRYSFPGYHTHVLNSAVPLHAGERFSIVIRFANPSASGPLAAEQPVARYSSKAQANAGESYVSPNGVTWEDISSNSETNLCIKAFTTSVLPEADFSSNVTIGMFPLTVQFTDLSSNALYWKWDLNGDGKIDSTTQNPIYTYGSYGNYAVSLTIGNSKGSDTETKIGYIKVVPLSIDSASPVENITTYKGEKQEFSISTNYACDISWYFNGESKGSESSVKDSSYTETISSPGFYNVTAIARTGDENIAWSWNWTVLKWNPWDSPDSQEGENISTEELQEAIHIYRSGIQIPETGAEITDERLIELIQLWRESSGN
;
A
#
# COMPACT_ATOMS: atom_id res chain seq x y z
N MET A 1 2.61 -60.76 16.37
CA MET A 1 1.55 -61.71 16.78
C MET A 1 0.55 -61.00 17.68
N LYS A 2 -0.74 -61.01 17.30
CA LYS A 2 -1.95 -60.49 18.00
C LYS A 2 -2.00 -58.97 18.28
N ARG A 3 -3.04 -58.19 17.98
CA ARG A 3 -4.25 -58.28 17.12
C ARG A 3 -4.86 -56.84 17.12
N ILE A 4 -5.27 -56.36 15.93
CA ILE A 4 -6.50 -55.57 15.62
C ILE A 4 -6.59 -54.05 15.99
N LYS A 5 -6.48 -53.24 14.93
CA LYS A 5 -7.34 -52.13 14.42
C LYS A 5 -8.27 -51.29 15.36
N LEU A 6 -8.03 -49.98 15.29
CA LEU A 6 -8.90 -48.87 14.80
C LEU A 6 -10.26 -48.54 15.47
N SER A 7 -10.30 -47.29 15.97
CA SER A 7 -11.30 -46.24 15.67
C SER A 7 -12.33 -45.81 16.74
N LEU A 8 -12.32 -44.49 16.94
CA LEU A 8 -13.45 -43.54 16.88
C LEU A 8 -14.29 -43.19 18.14
N LEU A 9 -14.13 -41.90 18.50
CA LEU A 9 -15.13 -40.88 18.87
C LEU A 9 -15.98 -40.98 20.17
N LYS A 10 -15.66 -40.04 21.09
CA LYS A 10 -16.55 -38.99 21.66
C LYS A 10 -18.01 -39.35 21.96
N LYS A 11 -18.39 -39.32 23.26
CA LYS A 11 -19.19 -38.27 23.95
C LYS A 11 -20.09 -38.84 25.08
N ILE A 12 -20.10 -38.15 26.24
CA ILE A 12 -21.31 -37.75 27.04
C ILE A 12 -21.93 -38.89 27.91
N LYS A 13 -22.27 -38.76 29.21
CA LYS A 13 -22.49 -37.61 30.12
C LYS A 13 -22.54 -38.07 31.60
N SER A 14 -22.24 -37.10 32.46
CA SER A 14 -22.89 -36.78 33.75
C SER A 14 -22.90 -37.76 34.92
N PHE A 15 -22.27 -37.29 36.00
CA PHE A 15 -23.02 -37.02 37.22
C PHE A 15 -23.03 -35.51 37.48
N LEU A 16 -24.21 -34.99 37.81
CA LEU A 16 -24.63 -33.60 37.92
C LEU A 16 -25.14 -33.38 39.35
N LEU A 17 -24.83 -32.25 39.98
CA LEU A 17 -25.78 -31.29 40.62
C LEU A 17 -24.94 -30.29 41.45
N VAL A 18 -24.89 -28.95 41.27
CA VAL A 18 -25.89 -27.85 41.02
C VAL A 18 -25.76 -26.87 42.21
N PHE A 19 -25.76 -25.52 42.13
CA PHE A 19 -26.08 -24.48 41.13
C PHE A 19 -25.42 -23.13 41.61
N MET A 20 -24.80 -22.27 40.77
CA MET A 20 -25.33 -21.17 39.89
C MET A 20 -25.91 -19.95 40.69
N VAL A 21 -25.50 -18.68 40.50
CA VAL A 21 -25.77 -17.75 39.35
C VAL A 21 -24.80 -16.52 39.27
N LEU A 22 -24.37 -16.24 38.03
CA LEU A 22 -23.96 -15.04 37.26
C LEU A 22 -24.04 -13.58 37.85
N ILE A 23 -23.05 -12.71 37.54
CA ILE A 23 -23.14 -11.40 36.78
C ILE A 23 -21.87 -10.48 36.87
N LEU A 24 -21.39 -10.02 35.70
CA LEU A 24 -20.69 -8.77 35.24
C LEU A 24 -19.33 -8.23 35.79
N PHE A 25 -18.48 -7.87 34.80
CA PHE A 25 -17.48 -6.79 34.60
C PHE A 25 -17.00 -5.85 35.73
N LEU A 26 -15.70 -5.47 35.57
CA LEU A 26 -14.92 -4.28 35.99
C LEU A 26 -13.87 -4.40 37.14
N PRO A 27 -12.78 -3.59 37.06
CA PRO A 27 -11.50 -3.78 37.74
C PRO A 27 -11.45 -3.13 39.12
N GLY A 28 -10.51 -3.60 39.94
CA GLY A 28 -10.30 -3.10 41.30
C GLY A 28 -9.51 -1.79 41.35
N SER A 29 -10.18 -0.71 41.72
CA SER A 29 -9.61 0.44 42.44
C SER A 29 -10.35 0.58 43.79
N LEU A 30 -9.61 0.80 44.87
CA LEU A 30 -10.11 1.24 46.18
C LEU A 30 -9.01 2.14 46.79
N GLY A 31 -9.24 3.35 47.29
CA GLY A 31 -10.47 4.14 47.42
C GLY A 31 -10.24 5.40 48.28
N PHE A 32 -11.33 6.16 48.47
CA PHE A 32 -11.60 7.32 49.35
C PHE A 32 -11.46 8.72 48.71
N ALA A 33 -12.43 9.64 48.78
CA ALA A 33 -13.80 9.63 49.33
C ALA A 33 -14.62 10.78 48.68
N ALA A 34 -15.94 10.64 48.68
CA ALA A 34 -16.92 11.43 47.94
C ALA A 34 -17.60 12.57 48.73
N GLY A 35 -18.21 13.49 47.97
CA GLY A 35 -19.29 14.41 48.35
C GLY A 35 -19.15 15.74 47.59
N ASN A 36 -20.11 16.32 46.87
CA ASN A 36 -21.53 16.08 46.59
C ASN A 36 -21.83 16.68 45.19
N ASN A 37 -22.85 16.17 44.50
CA ASN A 37 -23.41 16.76 43.28
C ASN A 37 -24.36 17.92 43.62
N GLU A 38 -24.18 19.07 42.98
CA GLU A 38 -25.24 20.04 42.65
C GLU A 38 -25.07 20.53 41.20
N ASP A 39 -26.19 20.86 40.58
CA ASP A 39 -26.47 21.13 39.16
C ASP A 39 -25.65 22.27 38.49
N PRO A 40 -25.65 22.34 37.14
CA PRO A 40 -24.89 23.33 36.38
C PRO A 40 -25.70 24.62 36.15
N GLU A 41 -25.42 25.68 36.91
CA GLU A 41 -25.82 27.05 36.54
C GLU A 41 -24.67 28.05 36.70
N THR A 42 -24.39 28.73 35.58
CA THR A 42 -23.91 30.12 35.46
C THR A 42 -22.78 30.61 36.37
N LEU A 43 -21.58 30.77 35.80
CA LEU A 43 -20.67 31.86 36.18
C LEU A 43 -20.26 32.63 34.92
N GLN A 44 -21.06 33.66 34.65
CA GLN A 44 -20.73 34.80 33.82
C GLN A 44 -19.90 35.77 34.68
N ASN A 45 -18.92 36.43 34.06
CA ASN A 45 -18.12 37.55 34.57
C ASN A 45 -17.07 37.25 35.66
N CYS A 46 -15.89 36.85 35.20
CA CYS A 46 -14.65 37.50 35.64
C CYS A 46 -14.00 38.15 34.41
N THR A 47 -14.06 39.47 34.34
CA THR A 47 -13.21 40.26 33.44
C THR A 47 -11.74 39.88 33.70
N PRO A 48 -10.98 39.43 32.68
CA PRO A 48 -9.55 39.24 32.86
C PRO A 48 -8.93 40.62 33.07
N SER A 49 -8.21 40.81 34.17
CA SER A 49 -7.20 41.87 34.23
C SER A 49 -6.26 41.65 33.06
N ALA A 50 -5.93 42.75 32.37
CA ALA A 50 -4.95 42.78 31.29
C ALA A 50 -3.54 42.53 31.85
N ASP A 51 -3.30 41.31 32.32
CA ASP A 51 -1.96 40.75 32.33
C ASP A 51 -1.70 40.33 30.88
N SER A 52 -0.65 40.90 30.30
CA SER A 52 -0.18 40.60 28.96
C SER A 52 -0.07 39.08 28.79
N VAL A 53 -0.96 38.49 27.99
CA VAL A 53 -0.75 37.13 27.47
C VAL A 53 0.50 37.22 26.62
N VAL A 54 1.64 36.85 27.19
CA VAL A 54 2.85 36.63 26.41
C VAL A 54 2.52 35.43 25.53
N GLU A 55 2.35 35.69 24.24
CA GLU A 55 2.14 34.65 23.25
C GLU A 55 3.33 33.68 23.35
N SER A 56 3.05 32.39 23.57
CA SER A 56 4.10 31.38 23.73
C SER A 56 4.82 31.20 22.39
N VAL A 57 6.07 31.62 22.31
CA VAL A 57 6.88 31.55 21.09
C VAL A 57 7.67 30.24 21.06
N ILE A 58 7.58 29.50 19.96
CA ILE A 58 8.42 28.32 19.73
C ILE A 58 9.89 28.73 19.57
N LYS A 59 10.80 28.01 20.23
CA LYS A 59 12.24 28.24 20.18
C LYS A 59 12.99 26.94 19.90
N THR A 60 14.24 27.07 19.45
CA THR A 60 15.17 25.95 19.38
C THR A 60 15.81 25.73 20.75
N ALA A 61 15.76 24.50 21.25
CA ALA A 61 16.47 24.10 22.47
C ALA A 61 18.00 24.27 22.30
N PRO A 62 18.77 24.38 23.38
CA PRO A 62 20.23 24.48 23.29
C PRO A 62 20.85 23.36 22.45
N MET A 63 21.78 23.73 21.57
CA MET A 63 22.56 22.77 20.78
C MET A 63 23.71 22.21 21.60
N ASN A 64 24.15 21.01 21.22
CA ASN A 64 25.28 20.32 21.83
C ASN A 64 26.53 21.22 21.85
N PRO A 65 27.10 21.51 23.04
CA PRO A 65 28.32 22.31 23.16
C PRO A 65 29.51 21.73 22.38
N GLU A 66 29.68 20.40 22.33
CA GLU A 66 30.78 19.77 21.59
C GLU A 66 30.66 20.02 20.08
N PHE A 67 29.43 20.05 19.55
CA PHE A 67 29.18 20.43 18.16
C PHE A 67 29.54 21.89 17.90
N LEU A 68 29.14 22.80 18.79
CA LEU A 68 29.45 24.22 18.64
C LEU A 68 30.95 24.51 18.71
N GLU A 69 31.71 23.72 19.47
CA GLU A 69 33.18 23.79 19.52
C GLU A 69 33.80 23.25 18.22
N ASP A 70 33.35 22.09 17.72
CA ASP A 70 33.84 21.51 16.45
C ASP A 70 33.63 22.46 15.26
N GLN A 71 32.51 23.18 15.23
CA GLN A 71 32.18 24.18 14.21
C GLN A 71 33.13 25.40 14.20
N GLN A 72 33.74 25.73 15.35
CA GLN A 72 34.67 26.85 15.48
C GLN A 72 36.11 26.48 15.11
N THR A 73 36.45 25.20 15.16
CA THR A 73 37.78 24.71 14.78
C THR A 73 37.86 24.51 13.27
N ASP A 74 38.29 25.53 12.52
CA ASP A 74 38.55 25.46 11.06
C ASP A 74 39.68 24.46 10.67
N SER A 75 40.18 23.61 11.58
CA SER A 75 41.29 22.69 11.31
C SER A 75 41.51 21.64 12.41
N ILE A 76 40.73 20.57 12.41
CA ILE A 76 41.23 19.31 12.96
C ILE A 76 41.39 18.37 11.77
N GLU A 77 42.62 18.32 11.23
CA GLU A 77 43.02 17.25 10.32
C GLU A 77 42.67 15.91 10.98
N ALA A 78 41.98 15.02 10.25
CA ALA A 78 41.77 13.65 10.69
C ALA A 78 43.14 13.08 11.11
N PHE A 79 43.25 12.68 12.38
CA PHE A 79 44.51 12.15 12.92
C PHE A 79 44.74 10.77 12.29
N SER A 80 45.47 10.74 11.17
CA SER A 80 45.95 9.51 10.56
C SER A 80 47.23 9.07 11.27
N PHE A 81 47.19 7.92 11.95
CA PHE A 81 48.35 7.42 12.69
C PHE A 81 49.01 6.25 11.96
N VAL A 82 50.34 6.30 11.79
CA VAL A 82 51.13 5.16 11.35
C VAL A 82 51.36 4.24 12.55
N GLY A 83 50.55 3.19 12.70
CA GLY A 83 50.82 2.13 13.65
C GLY A 83 52.12 1.37 13.32
N SER A 84 52.71 0.69 14.29
CA SER A 84 53.87 -0.22 14.09
C SER A 84 53.60 -1.41 13.14
N TYR A 85 52.37 -1.51 12.62
CA TYR A 85 51.88 -2.50 11.65
C TYR A 85 51.53 -1.90 10.28
N GLY A 86 51.82 -0.62 10.02
CA GLY A 86 51.74 -0.03 8.67
C GLY A 86 50.34 0.24 8.11
N GLN A 87 49.27 0.07 8.89
CA GLN A 87 47.93 0.54 8.53
C GLN A 87 47.66 1.90 9.19
N LEU A 88 47.39 2.90 8.33
CA LEU A 88 46.79 4.17 8.69
C LEU A 88 45.29 3.93 8.78
N SER A 89 44.69 4.15 9.94
CA SER A 89 43.22 4.18 10.07
C SER A 89 42.83 5.49 10.71
N SER A 90 41.99 6.26 10.03
CA SER A 90 41.52 7.55 10.50
C SER A 90 40.37 7.38 11.50
N THR A 91 40.26 8.35 12.40
CA THR A 91 39.16 8.45 13.36
C THR A 91 38.11 9.39 12.76
N GLY A 92 36.84 9.03 12.79
CA GLY A 92 35.79 9.72 12.02
C GLY A 92 34.50 10.02 12.76
N TYR A 93 34.48 10.02 14.10
CA TYR A 93 33.33 10.50 14.83
C TYR A 93 33.26 12.04 14.82
N LYS A 94 32.06 12.57 14.56
CA LYS A 94 31.74 14.01 14.64
C LYS A 94 30.50 14.23 15.51
N PRO A 95 30.54 15.13 16.52
CA PRO A 95 29.41 15.33 17.42
C PRO A 95 28.15 15.78 16.68
N SER A 96 27.00 15.28 17.11
CA SER A 96 25.68 15.71 16.63
C SER A 96 25.30 17.08 17.24
N PRO A 97 24.56 17.95 16.52
CA PRO A 97 23.99 19.18 17.07
C PRO A 97 22.97 18.96 18.19
N VAL A 98 22.39 17.76 18.28
CA VAL A 98 21.42 17.39 19.33
C VAL A 98 22.15 17.16 20.65
N ASP A 99 21.70 17.83 21.71
CA ASP A 99 22.19 17.64 23.08
C ASP A 99 21.29 16.68 23.84
N LEU A 100 21.85 15.55 24.29
CA LEU A 100 21.18 14.55 25.13
C LEU A 100 21.84 14.41 26.51
N SER A 101 22.76 15.31 26.88
CA SER A 101 23.51 15.22 28.12
C SER A 101 22.62 15.31 29.38
N GLU A 102 21.47 15.99 29.29
CA GLU A 102 20.50 16.08 30.39
C GLU A 102 19.90 14.73 30.80
N LEU A 103 19.84 13.76 29.86
CA LEU A 103 19.26 12.42 30.08
C LEU A 103 19.99 11.67 31.19
N ALA A 104 21.31 11.86 31.31
CA ALA A 104 22.16 11.18 32.28
C ALA A 104 21.74 11.44 33.74
N SER A 105 21.05 12.57 33.97
CA SER A 105 20.61 13.05 35.29
C SER A 105 19.11 12.87 35.56
N SER A 106 18.35 12.36 34.58
CA SER A 106 16.88 12.30 34.65
C SER A 106 16.36 11.23 35.63
N GLU A 107 15.20 11.50 36.24
CA GLU A 107 14.44 10.49 37.01
C GLU A 107 14.10 9.26 36.15
N GLY A 108 13.98 9.43 34.84
CA GLY A 108 13.71 8.37 33.87
C GLY A 108 14.79 7.28 33.85
N LYS A 109 16.06 7.64 34.10
CA LYS A 109 17.16 6.66 34.15
C LYS A 109 17.01 5.67 35.29
N PHE A 110 16.56 6.11 36.47
CA PHE A 110 16.31 5.22 37.61
C PHE A 110 15.20 4.19 37.33
N LEU A 111 14.21 4.55 36.51
CA LEU A 111 13.16 3.61 36.10
C LEU A 111 13.72 2.49 35.21
N LEU A 112 14.66 2.79 34.32
CA LEU A 112 15.33 1.81 33.45
C LEU A 112 16.18 0.80 34.26
N VAL A 113 16.91 1.31 35.25
CA VAL A 113 17.80 0.57 36.16
C VAL A 113 17.00 -0.33 37.14
N SER A 114 15.81 0.09 37.55
CA SER A 114 14.98 -0.66 38.53
C SER A 114 14.43 -2.01 38.05
N SER A 115 14.67 -2.38 36.78
CA SER A 115 14.33 -3.69 36.24
C SER A 115 15.31 -4.75 36.78
N GLY A 116 14.98 -5.32 37.96
CA GLY A 116 15.79 -6.27 38.74
C GLY A 116 16.22 -7.55 37.99
N SER A 117 17.09 -7.41 37.03
CA SER A 117 17.72 -8.47 36.24
C SER A 117 19.09 -8.78 36.81
N ASP A 118 19.29 -10.03 37.23
CA ASP A 118 20.62 -10.53 37.58
C ASP A 118 21.44 -10.63 36.28
N LEU A 119 22.13 -9.55 35.91
CA LEU A 119 23.01 -9.50 34.76
C LEU A 119 24.18 -10.50 34.95
N PRO A 120 24.52 -11.32 33.93
CA PRO A 120 25.66 -12.22 34.05
C PRO A 120 26.96 -11.44 34.20
N ALA A 121 27.90 -11.97 34.98
CA ALA A 121 29.21 -11.33 35.18
C ALA A 121 30.05 -11.26 33.88
N VAL A 122 29.77 -12.13 32.92
CA VAL A 122 30.40 -12.17 31.59
C VAL A 122 29.34 -12.47 30.55
N TYR A 123 29.33 -11.70 29.47
CA TYR A 123 28.52 -11.96 28.29
C TYR A 123 29.30 -11.57 27.04
N ASP A 124 29.23 -12.38 25.99
CA ASP A 124 30.07 -12.21 24.80
C ASP A 124 29.30 -12.64 23.55
N LEU A 125 28.83 -11.68 22.75
CA LEU A 125 28.05 -11.96 21.55
C LEU A 125 28.83 -12.78 20.51
N ARG A 126 30.18 -12.81 20.57
CA ARG A 126 31.00 -13.69 19.72
C ARG A 126 30.71 -15.16 20.02
N LYS A 127 30.60 -15.50 21.31
CA LYS A 127 30.30 -16.87 21.76
C LYS A 127 28.85 -17.26 21.51
N GLU A 128 27.95 -16.27 21.57
CA GLU A 128 26.54 -16.44 21.24
C GLU A 128 26.27 -16.53 19.72
N GLY A 129 27.28 -16.30 18.88
CA GLY A 129 27.11 -16.29 17.41
C GLY A 129 26.23 -15.15 16.91
N LYS A 130 26.23 -14.00 17.62
CA LYS A 130 25.39 -12.82 17.35
C LYS A 130 26.17 -11.62 16.83
N VAL A 131 27.35 -11.84 16.26
CA VAL A 131 28.15 -10.82 15.58
C VAL A 131 28.59 -11.33 14.22
N THR A 132 28.61 -10.42 13.25
CA THR A 132 29.17 -10.64 11.91
C THR A 132 30.68 -10.44 11.91
N ALA A 133 31.33 -10.79 10.80
CA ALA A 133 32.77 -10.61 10.61
C ALA A 133 33.22 -9.16 10.84
N VAL A 134 34.48 -8.98 11.26
CA VAL A 134 35.09 -7.66 11.41
C VAL A 134 35.53 -7.14 10.04
N LYS A 135 35.03 -5.96 9.67
CA LYS A 135 35.34 -5.29 8.39
C LYS A 135 36.47 -4.28 8.57
N ASN A 136 36.87 -3.61 7.48
CA ASN A 136 37.99 -2.67 7.46
C ASN A 136 37.62 -1.34 6.80
N GLN A 137 37.64 -0.26 7.58
CA GLN A 137 37.38 1.11 7.11
C GLN A 137 38.57 1.74 6.35
N GLY A 138 39.73 1.09 6.32
CA GLY A 138 40.93 1.67 5.68
C GLY A 138 41.31 3.02 6.29
N ASN A 139 41.56 4.01 5.43
CA ASN A 139 42.01 5.35 5.80
C ASN A 139 40.87 6.37 5.99
N ASP A 140 39.63 5.94 5.80
CA ASP A 140 38.47 6.83 5.71
C ASP A 140 37.76 6.99 7.06
N GLY A 141 37.25 8.19 7.33
CA GLY A 141 36.58 8.60 8.55
C GLY A 141 35.19 7.95 8.75
N SER A 142 34.98 6.71 8.34
CA SER A 142 33.67 6.06 8.32
C SER A 142 33.39 5.11 9.49
N CYS A 143 34.18 5.16 10.57
CA CYS A 143 33.97 4.32 11.76
C CYS A 143 32.53 4.39 12.32
N TRP A 144 31.88 5.54 12.19
CA TRP A 144 30.48 5.74 12.60
C TRP A 144 29.52 4.85 11.80
N ALA A 145 29.72 4.73 10.48
CA ALA A 145 28.91 3.86 9.63
C ALA A 145 29.13 2.38 9.97
N PHE A 146 30.39 1.95 10.15
CA PHE A 146 30.72 0.57 10.56
C PHE A 146 30.11 0.21 11.92
N SER A 147 30.15 1.11 12.89
CA SER A 147 29.58 0.85 14.21
C SER A 147 28.04 0.75 14.15
N SER A 148 27.38 1.62 13.38
CA SER A 148 25.93 1.59 13.18
C SER A 148 25.48 0.32 12.46
N ILE A 149 26.18 -0.07 11.40
CA ILE A 149 25.91 -1.32 10.67
C ILE A 149 26.20 -2.55 11.54
N ALA A 150 27.28 -2.55 12.31
CA ALA A 150 27.59 -3.66 13.23
C ALA A 150 26.50 -3.84 14.31
N SER A 151 25.92 -2.75 14.81
CA SER A 151 24.76 -2.79 15.71
C SER A 151 23.53 -3.41 15.04
N LEU A 152 23.17 -2.92 13.85
CA LEU A 152 22.01 -3.42 13.10
C LEU A 152 22.16 -4.89 12.66
N GLU A 153 23.33 -5.28 12.14
CA GLU A 153 23.64 -6.65 11.74
C GLU A 153 23.57 -7.60 12.94
N SER A 154 24.07 -7.18 14.11
CA SER A 154 23.99 -7.95 15.34
C SER A 154 22.54 -8.16 15.80
N TYR A 155 21.72 -7.10 15.74
CA TYR A 155 20.29 -7.20 16.03
C TYR A 155 19.60 -8.21 15.12
N LEU A 156 19.77 -8.09 13.80
CA LEU A 156 19.13 -8.98 12.82
C LEU A 156 19.61 -10.42 12.94
N LEU A 157 20.90 -10.63 13.20
CA LEU A 157 21.45 -11.95 13.44
C LEU A 157 20.85 -12.58 14.71
N GLY A 158 20.71 -11.80 15.78
CA GLY A 158 20.06 -12.25 17.01
C GLY A 158 18.55 -12.50 16.87
N LYS A 159 17.85 -11.66 16.12
CA LYS A 159 16.38 -11.67 15.96
C LYS A 159 15.90 -12.69 14.93
N GLU A 160 16.58 -12.78 13.78
CA GLU A 160 16.18 -13.60 12.63
C GLU A 160 17.04 -14.88 12.48
N GLY A 161 18.18 -14.97 13.17
CA GLY A 161 19.15 -16.05 12.95
C GLY A 161 19.81 -15.99 11.57
N LYS A 162 19.78 -14.84 10.90
CA LYS A 162 20.33 -14.62 9.56
C LYS A 162 21.46 -13.59 9.61
N SER A 163 22.58 -13.95 9.00
CA SER A 163 23.69 -13.01 8.79
C SER A 163 23.39 -12.12 7.60
N TYR A 164 23.60 -10.83 7.78
CA TYR A 164 23.59 -9.83 6.73
C TYR A 164 24.97 -9.18 6.65
N ASP A 165 25.36 -8.73 5.47
CA ASP A 165 26.59 -7.98 5.23
C ASP A 165 26.19 -6.73 4.45
N PHE A 166 25.98 -5.63 5.17
CA PHE A 166 25.48 -4.38 4.61
C PHE A 166 26.61 -3.42 4.23
N SER A 167 26.34 -2.55 3.27
CA SER A 167 27.33 -1.61 2.74
C SER A 167 27.47 -0.35 3.61
N GLU A 168 28.60 -0.21 4.29
CA GLU A 168 29.03 1.06 4.89
C GLU A 168 29.33 2.13 3.82
N ASN A 169 29.78 1.70 2.64
CA ASN A 169 30.09 2.58 1.51
C ASN A 169 28.86 3.39 1.09
N ASN A 170 27.73 2.70 0.99
CA ASN A 170 26.48 3.30 0.61
C ASN A 170 26.03 4.37 1.62
N MET A 171 26.11 4.03 2.91
CA MET A 171 25.77 4.96 3.97
C MET A 171 26.66 6.20 3.93
N LYS A 172 27.99 6.05 3.96
CA LYS A 172 28.91 7.20 4.01
C LYS A 172 28.77 8.11 2.78
N ASN A 173 28.52 7.55 1.60
CA ASN A 173 28.43 8.31 0.37
C ASN A 173 27.10 9.07 0.27
N LEU A 174 25.96 8.39 0.50
CA LEU A 174 24.64 9.00 0.33
C LEU A 174 24.32 10.10 1.35
N VAL A 175 25.00 10.12 2.49
CA VAL A 175 24.87 11.21 3.46
C VAL A 175 25.82 12.37 3.20
N SER A 176 26.73 12.26 2.24
CA SER A 176 27.74 13.29 1.97
C SER A 176 27.19 14.46 1.14
N LYS A 177 27.98 15.54 1.09
CA LYS A 177 27.67 16.78 0.37
C LYS A 177 27.46 16.60 -1.12
N ASN A 178 27.91 15.48 -1.68
CA ASN A 178 27.75 15.14 -3.10
C ASN A 178 26.30 14.81 -3.48
N TYR A 179 25.45 14.50 -2.50
CA TYR A 179 24.05 14.13 -2.72
C TYR A 179 23.12 15.28 -2.31
N SER A 180 21.98 15.39 -2.99
CA SER A 180 21.00 16.47 -2.78
C SER A 180 20.41 16.45 -1.37
N GLN A 181 20.15 15.25 -0.84
CA GLN A 181 19.68 15.00 0.52
C GLN A 181 20.83 14.66 1.48
N GLY A 182 22.08 15.01 1.16
CA GLY A 182 23.22 14.79 2.04
C GLY A 182 23.55 15.99 2.94
N PHE A 183 24.23 15.72 4.04
CA PHE A 183 24.83 16.70 4.94
C PHE A 183 25.96 17.48 4.23
N ASP A 184 26.48 18.54 4.86
CA ASP A 184 27.56 19.37 4.32
C ASP A 184 28.96 18.73 4.46
N LEU A 185 29.01 17.45 4.84
CA LEU A 185 30.21 16.67 5.12
C LEU A 185 30.67 15.91 3.86
N THR A 186 31.97 15.71 3.68
CA THR A 186 32.50 14.72 2.71
C THR A 186 32.31 13.29 3.23
N ALA A 187 32.55 12.30 2.37
CA ALA A 187 32.51 10.90 2.79
C ALA A 187 33.55 10.58 3.90
N ASP A 188 34.64 11.36 3.97
CA ASP A 188 35.78 11.18 4.89
C ASP A 188 35.75 12.14 6.10
N ASP A 189 34.87 13.16 6.09
CA ASP A 189 34.82 14.16 7.18
C ASP A 189 34.34 13.58 8.52
N GLY A 190 33.76 12.38 8.50
CA GLY A 190 33.19 11.72 9.66
C GLY A 190 31.67 11.78 9.76
N GLY A 191 31.14 11.33 10.89
CA GLY A 191 29.70 11.28 11.16
C GLY A 191 29.35 10.73 12.53
N ASN A 192 28.07 10.40 12.72
CA ASN A 192 27.50 9.97 14.01
C ASN A 192 26.25 9.10 13.84
N ALA A 193 25.70 8.63 14.97
CA ALA A 193 24.50 7.81 14.99
C ALA A 193 23.27 8.55 14.44
N PHE A 194 23.12 9.86 14.64
CA PHE A 194 21.99 10.64 14.10
C PHE A 194 21.99 10.68 12.56
N ILE A 195 23.16 10.86 11.95
CA ILE A 195 23.32 10.77 10.48
C ILE A 195 22.96 9.35 10.00
N SER A 196 23.36 8.32 10.74
CA SER A 196 22.99 6.93 10.43
C SER A 196 21.46 6.75 10.50
N THR A 197 20.81 7.31 11.53
CA THR A 197 19.35 7.27 11.70
C THR A 197 18.64 7.99 10.57
N ALA A 198 19.14 9.14 10.11
CA ALA A 198 18.59 9.86 8.96
C ALA A 198 18.64 9.01 7.68
N TYR A 199 19.80 8.41 7.39
CA TYR A 199 19.99 7.49 6.26
C TYR A 199 19.00 6.33 6.29
N PHE A 200 18.82 5.70 7.45
CA PHE A 200 17.92 4.56 7.60
C PHE A 200 16.44 4.98 7.54
N SER A 201 16.05 6.02 8.28
CA SER A 201 14.65 6.44 8.44
C SER A 201 14.06 7.10 7.18
N ARG A 202 14.90 7.56 6.25
CA ARG A 202 14.47 8.02 4.92
C ARG A 202 14.50 6.93 3.85
N TRP A 203 14.77 5.67 4.25
CA TRP A 203 14.89 4.50 3.38
C TRP A 203 15.96 4.61 2.28
N SER A 204 17.12 5.21 2.59
CA SER A 204 18.28 5.13 1.69
C SER A 204 19.00 3.78 1.76
N GLY A 205 18.73 2.97 2.79
CA GLY A 205 19.27 1.62 2.96
C GLY A 205 18.82 0.98 4.28
N PRO A 206 19.51 -0.07 4.76
CA PRO A 206 20.78 -0.60 4.23
C PRO A 206 20.63 -1.34 2.90
N VAL A 207 21.71 -1.34 2.11
CA VAL A 207 21.89 -2.17 0.91
C VAL A 207 22.96 -3.24 1.18
N ASN A 208 23.05 -4.29 0.38
CA ASN A 208 24.07 -5.31 0.59
C ASN A 208 25.47 -4.80 0.20
N GLU A 209 26.49 -5.22 0.93
CA GLU A 209 27.91 -4.97 0.61
C GLU A 209 28.26 -5.46 -0.80
N SER A 210 27.66 -6.56 -1.25
CA SER A 210 27.88 -7.09 -2.61
C SER A 210 27.36 -6.18 -3.73
N GLU A 211 26.47 -5.23 -3.44
CA GLU A 211 25.92 -4.27 -4.40
C GLU A 211 26.71 -2.95 -4.44
N ASP A 212 27.36 -2.59 -3.35
CA ASP A 212 28.18 -1.38 -3.21
C ASP A 212 29.37 -1.66 -2.27
N LEU A 213 30.43 -2.23 -2.84
CA LEU A 213 31.61 -2.65 -2.09
C LEU A 213 32.31 -1.47 -1.42
N TYR A 214 32.82 -1.69 -0.22
CA TYR A 214 33.57 -0.70 0.52
C TYR A 214 34.88 -0.30 -0.17
N ASP A 215 35.03 1.01 -0.38
CA ASP A 215 36.22 1.66 -0.91
C ASP A 215 36.49 2.93 -0.09
N ASP A 216 37.62 2.96 0.64
CA ASP A 216 38.04 4.07 1.50
C ASP A 216 38.42 5.34 0.72
N SER A 217 38.39 5.29 -0.62
CA SER A 217 38.57 6.44 -1.50
C SER A 217 37.30 6.84 -2.26
N SER A 218 36.23 6.06 -2.15
CA SER A 218 34.98 6.36 -2.85
C SER A 218 34.22 7.52 -2.19
N SER A 219 33.58 8.33 -3.03
CA SER A 219 32.65 9.39 -2.62
C SER A 219 31.29 9.28 -3.32
N TYR A 220 31.04 8.16 -4.01
CA TYR A 220 29.86 7.90 -4.81
C TYR A 220 29.45 6.43 -4.76
N SER A 221 28.16 6.21 -4.69
CA SER A 221 27.52 4.90 -4.73
C SER A 221 26.67 4.73 -6.00
N PRO A 222 26.49 3.48 -6.48
CA PRO A 222 25.56 3.18 -7.55
C PRO A 222 24.12 3.66 -7.24
N THR A 223 23.36 3.96 -8.28
CA THR A 223 21.94 4.34 -8.19
C THR A 223 21.03 3.10 -8.23
N GLU A 224 19.79 3.24 -7.76
CA GLU A 224 18.75 2.19 -7.87
C GLU A 224 19.11 0.87 -7.16
N LEU A 225 19.86 0.94 -6.06
CA LEU A 225 20.16 -0.21 -5.23
C LEU A 225 18.94 -0.65 -4.42
N SER A 226 18.80 -1.96 -4.21
CA SER A 226 17.69 -2.48 -3.41
C SER A 226 17.98 -2.28 -1.93
N VAL A 227 17.13 -1.51 -1.26
CA VAL A 227 17.06 -1.52 0.21
C VAL A 227 16.69 -2.94 0.68
N GLN A 228 17.29 -3.38 1.77
CA GLN A 228 17.11 -4.74 2.29
C GLN A 228 16.20 -4.79 3.51
N LYS A 229 16.17 -3.71 4.30
CA LYS A 229 15.45 -3.61 5.58
C LYS A 229 14.96 -2.18 5.80
N HIS A 230 13.84 -2.04 6.50
CA HIS A 230 13.36 -0.74 6.98
C HIS A 230 13.58 -0.65 8.48
N ILE A 231 14.29 0.40 8.93
CA ILE A 231 14.49 0.68 10.36
C ILE A 231 13.13 0.83 11.04
N GLN A 232 12.98 0.24 12.22
CA GLN A 232 11.80 0.41 13.07
C GLN A 232 12.12 1.35 14.21
N GLU A 233 13.13 1.00 15.00
CA GLU A 233 13.56 1.75 16.17
C GLU A 233 15.04 2.11 16.07
N THR A 234 15.38 3.34 16.45
CA THR A 234 16.72 3.71 16.87
C THR A 234 16.64 4.24 18.29
N PHE A 235 17.30 3.58 19.24
CA PHE A 235 17.33 4.01 20.63
C PHE A 235 18.64 4.72 20.91
N PHE A 236 18.57 5.98 21.35
CA PHE A 236 19.71 6.68 21.94
C PHE A 236 19.74 6.40 23.44
N LEU A 237 20.76 5.65 23.86
CA LEU A 237 20.89 5.24 25.26
C LEU A 237 21.49 6.39 26.08
N PRO A 238 21.02 6.61 27.31
CA PRO A 238 21.56 7.65 28.17
C PRO A 238 23.03 7.39 28.49
N ASP A 239 23.78 8.48 28.64
CA ASP A 239 25.18 8.41 29.05
C ASP A 239 25.34 7.76 30.41
N ARG A 240 26.47 7.09 30.56
CA ARG A 240 26.96 6.61 31.86
C ARG A 240 27.23 7.84 32.75
N THR A 241 26.99 7.73 34.05
CA THR A 241 27.34 8.80 35.00
C THR A 241 28.64 8.50 35.74
N GLU A 242 29.01 7.23 35.84
CA GLU A 242 30.17 6.75 36.59
C GLU A 242 30.67 5.40 36.05
N PRO A 243 31.93 5.00 36.34
CA PRO A 243 32.53 3.83 35.71
C PRO A 243 31.79 2.50 35.89
N LEU A 244 30.92 2.38 36.90
CA LEU A 244 30.17 1.14 37.15
C LEU A 244 28.71 1.21 36.69
N ASP A 245 28.26 2.37 36.23
CA ASP A 245 26.96 2.55 35.59
C ASP A 245 27.00 1.94 34.20
N ASN A 246 26.76 0.64 34.13
CA ASN A 246 26.89 -0.17 32.91
C ASN A 246 25.58 -0.90 32.56
N GLU A 247 24.58 -0.86 33.43
CA GLU A 247 23.40 -1.73 33.36
C GLU A 247 22.55 -1.47 32.11
N VAL A 248 22.35 -0.21 31.74
CA VAL A 248 21.57 0.15 30.54
C VAL A 248 22.23 -0.41 29.27
N ILE A 249 23.54 -0.22 29.12
CA ILE A 249 24.31 -0.76 27.98
C ILE A 249 24.28 -2.28 27.99
N LYS A 250 24.49 -2.92 29.14
CA LYS A 250 24.45 -4.39 29.27
C LYS A 250 23.07 -4.96 28.90
N ASN A 251 21.99 -4.35 29.36
CA ASN A 251 20.63 -4.73 29.00
C ASN A 251 20.38 -4.56 27.51
N ALA A 252 20.82 -3.44 26.92
CA ALA A 252 20.71 -3.22 25.49
C ALA A 252 21.47 -4.29 24.68
N ILE A 253 22.65 -4.72 25.15
CA ILE A 253 23.43 -5.81 24.54
C ILE A 253 22.68 -7.15 24.58
N LEU A 254 22.00 -7.46 25.69
CA LEU A 254 21.24 -8.69 25.85
C LEU A 254 19.99 -8.71 24.95
N GLU A 255 19.28 -7.58 24.91
CA GLU A 255 17.98 -7.48 24.26
C GLU A 255 18.09 -7.25 22.76
N TYR A 256 19.02 -6.37 22.34
CA TYR A 256 19.10 -5.90 20.96
C TYR A 256 20.39 -6.27 20.23
N GLY A 257 21.40 -6.83 20.92
CA GLY A 257 22.70 -7.14 20.32
C GLY A 257 23.67 -5.96 20.40
N ALA A 258 24.62 -5.87 19.48
CA ALA A 258 25.73 -4.92 19.60
C ALA A 258 25.25 -3.45 19.72
N VAL A 259 25.91 -2.67 20.58
CA VAL A 259 25.57 -1.27 20.87
C VAL A 259 26.63 -0.37 20.23
N TYR A 260 26.20 0.56 19.37
CA TYR A 260 27.05 1.64 18.89
C TYR A 260 27.49 2.50 20.08
N THR A 261 28.77 2.84 20.16
CA THR A 261 29.30 3.80 21.14
C THR A 261 30.49 4.57 20.57
N THR A 262 30.94 5.58 21.32
CA THR A 262 32.10 6.42 20.95
C THR A 262 33.21 6.33 21.98
N ILE A 263 34.44 6.52 21.51
CA ILE A 263 35.65 6.57 22.32
C ILE A 263 36.58 7.68 21.84
N TYR A 264 37.45 8.16 22.72
CA TYR A 264 38.68 8.78 22.27
C TYR A 264 39.68 7.68 22.01
N TRP A 265 40.16 7.55 20.76
CA TRP A 265 41.21 6.62 20.38
C TRP A 265 42.56 7.33 20.30
N ASN A 266 43.53 6.79 21.03
CA ASN A 266 44.93 7.12 20.84
C ASN A 266 45.79 5.87 21.16
N PRO A 267 46.66 5.44 20.23
CA PRO A 267 47.42 4.18 20.36
C PRO A 267 48.34 4.15 21.60
N GLY A 268 48.72 5.30 22.17
CA GLY A 268 49.49 5.37 23.41
C GLY A 268 48.78 4.81 24.64
N TYR A 269 47.45 4.65 24.57
CA TYR A 269 46.62 4.09 25.64
C TYR A 269 46.26 2.62 25.41
N TYR A 270 46.65 2.06 24.27
CA TYR A 270 46.40 0.67 23.90
C TYR A 270 47.53 -0.25 24.37
N GLN A 271 47.16 -1.36 25.00
CA GLN A 271 48.07 -2.41 25.45
C GLN A 271 47.94 -3.60 24.49
N GLN A 272 48.99 -3.84 23.70
CA GLN A 272 48.95 -4.83 22.63
C GLN A 272 48.90 -6.29 23.10
N LYS A 273 49.62 -6.66 24.16
CA LYS A 273 49.71 -8.05 24.64
C LYS A 273 48.36 -8.59 25.13
N ASN A 274 47.54 -7.73 25.72
CA ASN A 274 46.25 -8.09 26.32
C ASN A 274 45.06 -7.51 25.54
N TYR A 275 45.33 -6.87 24.40
CA TYR A 275 44.32 -6.20 23.58
C TYR A 275 43.43 -5.27 24.40
N ALA A 276 44.03 -4.50 25.32
CA ALA A 276 43.31 -3.77 26.37
C ALA A 276 43.54 -2.27 26.24
N TYR A 277 42.48 -1.48 26.32
CA TYR A 277 42.48 -0.03 26.13
C TYR A 277 41.89 0.70 27.34
N ARG A 278 42.52 1.81 27.71
CA ARG A 278 41.94 2.76 28.65
C ARG A 278 42.50 4.16 28.45
N TYR A 279 41.62 5.10 28.14
CA TYR A 279 41.89 6.52 28.19
C TYR A 279 41.33 7.14 29.49
N PRO A 280 42.15 7.85 30.28
CA PRO A 280 41.69 8.55 31.48
C PRO A 280 41.64 10.09 31.32
N GLY A 281 41.84 10.60 30.11
CA GLY A 281 41.93 12.04 29.85
C GLY A 281 40.56 12.69 29.61
N SER A 282 40.60 13.96 29.22
CA SER A 282 39.39 14.79 29.03
C SER A 282 39.10 15.17 27.57
N ILE A 283 40.03 14.93 26.64
CA ILE A 283 39.83 15.21 25.20
C ILE A 283 38.59 14.49 24.67
N SER A 284 37.79 15.18 23.86
CA SER A 284 36.56 14.68 23.24
C SER A 284 36.80 13.44 22.39
N VAL A 285 35.75 12.63 22.25
CA VAL A 285 35.75 11.40 21.45
C VAL A 285 36.07 11.70 19.98
N ASN A 286 36.68 10.74 19.28
CA ASN A 286 37.02 10.85 17.86
C ASN A 286 36.74 9.57 17.06
N HIS A 287 36.43 8.44 17.71
CA HIS A 287 36.24 7.14 17.05
C HIS A 287 34.93 6.49 17.53
N ALA A 288 34.28 5.75 16.64
CA ALA A 288 33.06 5.00 16.95
C ALA A 288 33.32 3.50 16.82
N VAL A 289 32.75 2.72 17.73
CA VAL A 289 32.96 1.27 17.86
C VAL A 289 31.69 0.59 18.37
N ALA A 290 31.55 -0.73 18.20
CA ALA A 290 30.39 -1.46 18.68
C ALA A 290 30.73 -2.28 19.94
N ILE A 291 30.04 -2.06 21.04
CA ILE A 291 30.14 -2.90 22.24
C ILE A 291 29.39 -4.21 21.98
N VAL A 292 30.09 -5.34 22.13
CA VAL A 292 29.57 -6.68 21.81
C VAL A 292 29.53 -7.61 23.03
N GLY A 293 29.82 -7.09 24.22
CA GLY A 293 29.83 -7.89 25.43
C GLY A 293 30.58 -7.22 26.57
N TRP A 294 30.77 -7.96 27.65
CA TRP A 294 31.50 -7.49 28.81
C TRP A 294 32.07 -8.63 29.66
N ASN A 295 33.01 -8.28 30.53
CA ASN A 295 33.57 -9.15 31.55
C ASN A 295 33.87 -8.33 32.82
N ASP A 296 33.08 -8.53 33.87
CA ASP A 296 33.17 -7.81 35.15
C ASP A 296 34.46 -8.12 35.93
N SER A 297 35.10 -9.24 35.62
CA SER A 297 36.34 -9.69 36.27
C SER A 297 37.56 -9.56 35.36
N PHE A 298 37.50 -8.72 34.33
CA PHE A 298 38.66 -8.46 33.47
C PHE A 298 39.75 -7.75 34.28
N ASP A 299 40.92 -8.40 34.42
CA ASP A 299 42.00 -7.97 35.31
C ASP A 299 42.50 -6.56 34.94
N ARG A 300 42.35 -5.61 35.89
CA ARG A 300 42.83 -4.23 35.75
C ARG A 300 44.32 -4.12 35.43
N ASN A 301 45.13 -5.11 35.79
CA ASN A 301 46.57 -5.09 35.48
C ASN A 301 46.86 -5.38 33.99
N SER A 302 45.82 -5.68 33.21
CA SER A 302 45.94 -5.89 31.76
C SER A 302 46.12 -4.59 30.98
N PHE A 303 45.75 -3.44 31.56
CA PHE A 303 45.80 -2.12 30.92
C PHE A 303 47.16 -1.42 31.15
N THR A 304 47.60 -0.63 30.18
CA THR A 304 48.80 0.22 30.31
C THR A 304 48.69 1.19 31.49
N GLN A 305 47.48 1.74 31.70
CA GLN A 305 47.18 2.66 32.78
C GLN A 305 46.15 2.01 33.71
N VAL A 306 46.66 1.34 34.75
CA VAL A 306 45.86 0.50 35.65
C VAL A 306 44.65 1.28 36.21
N PRO A 307 43.40 0.86 35.90
CA PRO A 307 42.20 1.46 36.46
C PRO A 307 42.02 1.13 37.95
N SER A 308 41.08 1.82 38.60
CA SER A 308 40.82 1.64 40.03
C SER A 308 40.18 0.28 40.37
N GLY A 309 39.48 -0.35 39.43
CA GLY A 309 38.89 -1.69 39.60
C GLY A 309 38.98 -2.53 38.33
N ASP A 310 38.57 -3.79 38.47
CA ASP A 310 38.44 -4.74 37.36
C ASP A 310 37.21 -4.42 36.51
N GLY A 311 37.15 -5.01 35.33
CA GLY A 311 35.98 -4.93 34.46
C GLY A 311 36.24 -4.24 33.13
N ALA A 312 35.75 -4.85 32.06
CA ALA A 312 35.90 -4.31 30.71
C ALA A 312 34.69 -4.64 29.83
N PHE A 313 34.39 -3.74 28.90
CA PHE A 313 33.56 -4.03 27.75
C PHE A 313 34.39 -4.72 26.65
N ILE A 314 33.75 -5.62 25.90
CA ILE A 314 34.29 -6.26 24.71
C ILE A 314 33.81 -5.45 23.52
N VAL A 315 34.71 -5.02 22.65
CA VAL A 315 34.42 -4.07 21.60
C VAL A 315 34.85 -4.61 20.25
N LYS A 316 33.95 -4.56 19.27
CA LYS A 316 34.20 -4.82 17.85
C LYS A 316 34.66 -3.53 17.20
N ASN A 317 35.83 -3.57 16.57
CA ASN A 317 36.37 -2.43 15.82
C ASN A 317 36.12 -2.58 14.30
N SER A 318 36.63 -1.64 13.53
CA SER A 318 36.49 -1.55 12.07
C SER A 318 37.84 -1.55 11.33
N TRP A 319 38.86 -2.23 11.87
CA TRP A 319 40.23 -2.24 11.33
C TRP A 319 40.71 -3.64 10.90
N SER A 320 39.81 -4.45 10.32
CA SER A 320 40.04 -5.87 9.97
C SER A 320 40.21 -6.79 11.17
N ASP A 321 39.89 -8.06 10.92
CA ASP A 321 40.18 -9.23 11.77
C ASP A 321 41.67 -9.46 12.07
N THR A 322 42.59 -8.82 11.34
CA THR A 322 44.04 -8.95 11.60
C THR A 322 44.53 -8.02 12.72
N TRP A 323 43.70 -7.08 13.16
CA TRP A 323 44.02 -6.14 14.22
C TRP A 323 43.47 -6.60 15.58
N GLY A 324 44.17 -6.32 16.68
CA GLY A 324 43.67 -6.64 18.02
C GLY A 324 43.56 -8.15 18.28
N GLU A 325 42.50 -8.55 18.99
CA GLU A 325 42.07 -9.93 19.19
C GLU A 325 41.02 -10.28 18.11
N ASP A 326 41.48 -10.66 16.92
CA ASP A 326 40.61 -11.00 15.77
C ASP A 326 39.63 -9.87 15.38
N GLY A 327 40.09 -8.62 15.47
CA GLY A 327 39.31 -7.40 15.24
C GLY A 327 38.57 -6.84 16.46
N TYR A 328 38.74 -7.49 17.63
CA TYR A 328 38.15 -7.09 18.90
C TYR A 328 39.21 -6.61 19.89
N PHE A 329 38.76 -5.91 20.93
CA PHE A 329 39.60 -5.49 22.05
C PHE A 329 38.75 -5.21 23.29
N TYR A 330 39.41 -5.02 24.43
CA TYR A 330 38.79 -4.81 25.72
C TYR A 330 38.97 -3.36 26.17
N ILE A 331 37.88 -2.68 26.52
CA ILE A 331 37.94 -1.33 27.05
C ILE A 331 37.53 -1.33 28.52
N SER A 332 38.40 -0.80 29.37
CA SER A 332 38.16 -0.69 30.81
C SER A 332 36.84 0.04 31.11
N TYR A 333 36.08 -0.43 32.08
CA TYR A 333 34.92 0.30 32.63
C TYR A 333 35.26 1.72 33.10
N TYR A 334 36.50 1.93 33.54
CA TYR A 334 37.05 3.20 33.99
C TYR A 334 37.72 4.04 32.88
N ASP A 335 37.41 3.76 31.61
CA ASP A 335 37.64 4.70 30.51
C ASP A 335 36.73 5.93 30.67
N THR A 336 37.26 7.12 30.42
CA THR A 336 36.54 8.39 30.67
C THR A 336 35.67 8.84 29.50
N LYS A 337 35.63 8.09 28.40
CA LYS A 337 34.93 8.48 27.17
C LYS A 337 33.97 7.41 26.66
N LEU A 338 34.28 6.13 26.88
CA LEU A 338 33.38 5.04 26.51
C LEU A 338 32.01 5.17 27.18
N GLY A 339 30.97 5.38 26.37
CA GLY A 339 29.58 5.43 26.82
C GLY A 339 29.14 6.72 27.50
N TYR A 340 29.91 7.80 27.37
CA TYR A 340 29.63 9.11 27.98
C TYR A 340 29.24 10.22 26.99
N ASN A 341 29.04 9.88 25.71
CA ASN A 341 28.77 10.87 24.65
C ASN A 341 27.61 10.44 23.74
N GLU A 342 27.78 9.34 23.01
CA GLU A 342 26.75 8.85 22.08
C GLU A 342 26.70 7.33 22.12
N ASN A 343 25.52 6.79 22.40
CA ASN A 343 25.25 5.36 22.46
C ASN A 343 23.96 5.06 21.71
N ALA A 344 23.98 4.08 20.80
CA ALA A 344 22.80 3.78 19.99
C ALA A 344 22.60 2.29 19.72
N VAL A 345 21.34 1.94 19.50
CA VAL A 345 20.90 0.63 19.00
C VAL A 345 19.99 0.85 17.80
N PHE A 346 20.17 0.04 16.76
CA PHE A 346 19.38 0.10 15.54
C PHE A 346 18.63 -1.21 15.33
N THR A 347 17.31 -1.13 15.14
CA THR A 347 16.46 -2.29 14.87
C THR A 347 15.74 -2.12 13.53
N ALA A 348 15.47 -3.22 12.84
CA ALA A 348 14.79 -3.17 11.55
C ALA A 348 13.88 -4.38 11.31
N GLU A 349 12.99 -4.24 10.33
CA GLU A 349 12.10 -5.29 9.84
C GLU A 349 12.21 -5.42 8.32
N SER A 350 11.43 -6.35 7.75
CA SER A 350 11.33 -6.54 6.30
C SER A 350 10.87 -5.25 5.63
N GLN A 351 11.40 -4.97 4.42
CA GLN A 351 10.94 -3.86 3.59
C GLN A 351 9.50 -4.02 3.08
N ASP A 352 8.90 -5.21 3.19
CA ASP A 352 7.53 -5.47 2.72
C ASP A 352 6.44 -4.88 3.63
N ASN A 353 6.83 -4.33 4.79
CA ASN A 353 5.90 -3.74 5.76
C ASN A 353 5.15 -2.54 5.18
N TYR A 354 5.84 -1.71 4.39
CA TYR A 354 5.35 -0.47 3.80
C TYR A 354 6.01 -0.26 2.44
N ASP A 355 5.35 0.47 1.53
CA ASP A 355 5.88 0.68 0.18
C ASP A 355 6.11 2.13 -0.20
N HIS A 356 5.80 3.04 0.73
CA HIS A 356 5.99 4.45 0.55
C HIS A 356 6.07 5.17 1.88
N VAL A 357 6.90 6.21 1.88
CA VAL A 357 7.15 7.09 3.02
C VAL A 357 6.88 8.52 2.59
N TYR A 358 5.93 9.15 3.27
CA TYR A 358 5.76 10.60 3.23
C TYR A 358 6.64 11.21 4.31
N GLN A 359 7.48 12.18 3.94
CA GLN A 359 8.40 12.84 4.86
C GLN A 359 8.79 14.22 4.33
N TYR A 360 9.20 15.11 5.25
CA TYR A 360 9.75 16.43 4.94
C TYR A 360 11.12 16.66 5.61
N ASP A 361 11.68 15.62 6.22
CA ASP A 361 12.88 15.65 7.06
C ASP A 361 13.93 14.58 6.62
N PRO A 362 14.47 14.64 5.39
CA PRO A 362 15.43 13.66 4.90
C PRO A 362 16.79 13.64 5.65
N LEU A 363 17.15 14.69 6.38
CA LEU A 363 18.32 14.77 7.26
C LEU A 363 17.97 14.41 8.72
N GLY A 364 16.70 14.14 9.02
CA GLY A 364 16.24 13.66 10.31
C GLY A 364 16.37 14.70 11.42
N TRP A 365 16.63 14.22 12.64
CA TRP A 365 16.64 15.06 13.84
C TRP A 365 17.94 15.86 13.96
N ILE A 366 17.85 17.17 13.70
CA ILE A 366 18.97 18.12 13.78
C ILE A 366 18.88 18.98 15.04
N VAL A 367 17.68 19.42 15.40
CA VAL A 367 17.43 20.26 16.57
C VAL A 367 16.16 19.84 17.28
N SER A 368 16.06 20.22 18.55
CA SER A 368 14.82 20.11 19.31
C SER A 368 14.13 21.47 19.42
N LYS A 369 12.79 21.48 19.40
CA LYS A 369 11.96 22.68 19.52
C LYS A 369 11.10 22.62 20.79
N GLU A 370 10.90 23.77 21.40
CA GLU A 370 10.20 23.91 22.67
C GLU A 370 9.42 25.21 22.79
N TYR A 371 8.45 25.19 23.70
CA TYR A 371 7.88 26.39 24.29
C TYR A 371 8.53 26.61 25.65
N GLU A 372 8.99 27.84 25.90
CA GLU A 372 9.72 28.17 27.12
C GLU A 372 8.96 27.76 28.38
N GLY A 373 9.60 26.95 29.23
CA GLY A 373 9.02 26.44 30.48
C GLY A 373 8.01 25.30 30.32
N SER A 374 7.81 24.76 29.11
CA SER A 374 6.90 23.63 28.86
C SER A 374 7.66 22.37 28.42
N LEU A 375 7.37 21.25 29.08
CA LEU A 375 7.80 19.90 28.67
C LEU A 375 6.76 19.21 27.77
N VAL A 376 5.69 19.94 27.42
CA VAL A 376 4.61 19.46 26.56
C VAL A 376 4.53 20.37 25.33
N ALA A 377 4.45 19.76 24.16
CA ALA A 377 4.19 20.47 22.92
C ALA A 377 3.43 19.58 21.93
N TRP A 378 2.74 20.22 21.00
CA TRP A 378 2.08 19.55 19.90
C TRP A 378 2.80 19.88 18.60
N GLY A 379 2.97 18.88 17.76
CA GLY A 379 3.50 19.01 16.41
C GLY A 379 2.63 18.26 15.42
N GLY A 380 2.61 18.68 14.16
CA GLY A 380 1.94 17.89 13.14
C GLY A 380 2.37 18.22 11.73
N ASN A 381 2.43 17.19 10.89
CA ASN A 381 2.73 17.30 9.47
C ASN A 381 1.47 17.06 8.64
N VAL A 382 1.33 17.82 7.56
CA VAL A 382 0.23 17.70 6.60
C VAL A 382 0.78 17.18 5.28
N PHE A 383 0.23 16.08 4.80
CA PHE A 383 0.61 15.41 3.56
C PHE A 383 -0.54 15.41 2.55
N SER A 384 -0.21 15.15 1.28
CA SER A 384 -1.19 14.89 0.22
C SER A 384 -0.89 13.53 -0.36
N SER A 385 -1.87 12.63 -0.31
CA SER A 385 -1.72 11.27 -0.83
C SER A 385 -1.55 11.30 -2.35
N GLU A 386 -0.52 10.66 -2.88
CA GLU A 386 -0.20 10.62 -4.31
C GLU A 386 -1.06 9.60 -5.08
N ARG A 387 -1.59 8.59 -4.38
CA ARG A 387 -2.31 7.46 -4.96
C ARG A 387 -3.27 6.84 -3.94
N ASN A 388 -4.19 6.00 -4.41
CA ASN A 388 -5.01 5.22 -3.48
C ASN A 388 -4.14 4.27 -2.66
N GLU A 389 -4.18 4.42 -1.35
CA GLU A 389 -3.30 3.71 -0.44
C GLU A 389 -3.92 3.64 0.95
N THR A 390 -3.17 3.08 1.90
CA THR A 390 -3.60 3.01 3.29
C THR A 390 -2.45 3.41 4.20
N LEU A 391 -2.68 4.38 5.07
CA LEU A 391 -1.76 4.73 6.16
C LEU A 391 -1.78 3.63 7.21
N LYS A 392 -0.60 3.10 7.50
CA LYS A 392 -0.40 1.93 8.38
C LYS A 392 0.48 2.22 9.58
N ALA A 393 1.47 3.10 9.43
CA ALA A 393 2.37 3.45 10.52
C ALA A 393 2.86 4.89 10.41
N ILE A 394 3.44 5.36 11.50
CA ILE A 394 3.92 6.72 11.67
C ILE A 394 5.34 6.66 12.22
N GLY A 395 6.26 7.34 11.56
CA GLY A 395 7.62 7.52 12.04
C GLY A 395 7.75 8.83 12.80
N PHE A 396 8.35 8.84 13.99
CA PHE A 396 8.67 10.08 14.70
C PHE A 396 9.80 9.86 15.70
N TYR A 397 10.34 10.96 16.22
CA TYR A 397 11.35 10.90 17.27
C TYR A 397 10.76 11.26 18.64
N THR A 398 11.23 10.60 19.69
CA THR A 398 11.09 11.10 21.06
C THR A 398 12.43 11.64 21.56
N THR A 399 12.38 12.67 22.42
CA THR A 399 13.58 13.46 22.77
C THR A 399 14.02 13.34 24.22
N ASP A 400 13.25 12.63 25.06
CA ASP A 400 13.58 12.37 26.46
C ASP A 400 13.40 10.89 26.79
N LEU A 401 13.95 10.47 27.93
CA LEU A 401 13.66 9.18 28.52
C LEU A 401 12.18 9.12 28.92
N ASN A 402 11.55 8.01 28.57
CA ASN A 402 10.18 7.72 28.96
C ASN A 402 9.16 8.76 28.43
N THR A 403 9.38 9.37 27.26
CA THR A 403 8.46 10.35 26.65
C THR A 403 7.09 9.72 26.34
N ALA A 404 6.03 10.34 26.85
CA ALA A 404 4.66 9.99 26.50
C ALA A 404 4.23 10.72 25.23
N TYR A 405 3.38 10.07 24.43
CA TYR A 405 2.82 10.66 23.23
C TYR A 405 1.34 10.33 23.03
N GLU A 406 0.64 11.19 22.30
CA GLU A 406 -0.71 10.96 21.80
C GLU A 406 -0.76 11.33 20.30
N ILE A 407 -1.17 10.40 19.46
CA ILE A 407 -1.27 10.53 18.02
C ILE A 407 -2.73 10.78 17.62
N TYR A 408 -2.94 11.70 16.70
CA TYR A 408 -4.21 12.06 16.10
C TYR A 408 -4.07 12.11 14.57
N ILE A 409 -4.99 11.48 13.85
CA ILE A 409 -5.00 11.49 12.37
C ILE A 409 -6.23 12.21 11.86
N TYR A 410 -6.04 13.22 11.02
CA TYR A 410 -7.13 13.96 10.39
C TYR A 410 -7.09 13.78 8.87
N LYS A 411 -8.27 13.86 8.25
CA LYS A 411 -8.41 14.01 6.80
C LYS A 411 -8.83 15.43 6.46
N ASN A 412 -8.35 15.89 5.31
CA ASN A 412 -8.67 17.18 4.72
C ASN A 412 -8.56 18.32 5.73
N PRO A 413 -7.38 18.53 6.35
CA PRO A 413 -7.19 19.59 7.32
C PRO A 413 -7.50 20.97 6.72
N VAL A 414 -8.20 21.80 7.49
CA VAL A 414 -8.69 23.14 7.06
C VAL A 414 -8.17 24.29 7.93
N SER A 415 -7.61 23.99 9.10
CA SER A 415 -7.07 24.97 10.03
C SER A 415 -5.73 24.45 10.57
N GLY A 416 -4.64 24.79 9.88
CA GLY A 416 -3.33 24.17 10.15
C GLY A 416 -3.41 22.66 9.90
N PRO A 417 -2.97 21.81 10.85
CA PRO A 417 -3.01 20.37 10.68
C PRO A 417 -4.32 19.74 11.14
N VAL A 418 -5.33 20.51 11.59
CA VAL A 418 -6.57 19.95 12.13
C VAL A 418 -7.79 20.18 11.23
N ASN A 419 -8.76 19.28 11.34
CA ASN A 419 -10.11 19.45 10.80
C ASN A 419 -11.13 19.40 11.94
N SER A 420 -11.39 20.54 12.58
CA SER A 420 -12.31 20.64 13.71
C SER A 420 -13.76 20.32 13.37
N GLY A 421 -14.16 20.46 12.10
CA GLY A 421 -15.52 20.14 11.64
C GLY A 421 -15.80 18.64 11.49
N GLN A 422 -14.77 17.85 11.16
CA GLN A 422 -14.89 16.39 10.99
C GLN A 422 -14.29 15.58 12.16
N GLY A 423 -13.43 16.19 12.97
CA GLY A 423 -12.70 15.49 14.03
C GLY A 423 -11.56 14.62 13.51
N TYR A 424 -10.89 13.91 14.43
CA TYR A 424 -9.87 12.93 14.08
C TYR A 424 -10.50 11.57 13.76
N LEU A 425 -9.82 10.78 12.91
CA LEU A 425 -10.18 9.39 12.61
C LEU A 425 -9.52 8.38 13.55
N VAL A 426 -8.34 8.72 14.04
CA VAL A 426 -7.53 7.88 14.93
C VAL A 426 -7.10 8.72 16.11
N GLN A 427 -7.18 8.15 17.31
CA GLN A 427 -6.53 8.64 18.52
C GLN A 427 -5.86 7.46 19.21
N GLU A 428 -4.54 7.52 19.34
CA GLU A 428 -3.75 6.50 20.03
C GLU A 428 -2.75 7.17 20.96
N SER A 429 -2.29 6.45 21.98
CA SER A 429 -1.30 6.99 22.92
C SER A 429 -0.36 5.89 23.38
N GLY A 430 0.82 6.30 23.80
CA GLY A 430 1.86 5.37 24.22
C GLY A 430 3.01 6.08 24.92
N ARG A 431 4.08 5.32 25.12
CA ARG A 431 5.32 5.80 25.73
C ARG A 431 6.50 5.02 25.17
N TYR A 432 7.57 5.73 24.82
CA TYR A 432 8.85 5.11 24.49
C TYR A 432 9.83 5.33 25.64
N SER A 433 10.53 4.27 26.04
CA SER A 433 11.45 4.31 27.18
C SER A 433 12.74 5.06 26.88
N PHE A 434 13.23 4.99 25.64
CA PHE A 434 14.42 5.69 25.17
C PHE A 434 14.06 6.75 24.14
N PRO A 435 14.78 7.89 24.11
CA PRO A 435 14.71 8.79 22.98
C PRO A 435 15.27 8.15 21.73
N GLY A 436 14.93 8.73 20.59
CA GLY A 436 15.36 8.31 19.27
C GLY A 436 14.21 8.12 18.32
N TYR A 437 14.44 7.36 17.25
CA TYR A 437 13.47 7.17 16.18
C TYR A 437 12.57 5.98 16.44
N HIS A 438 11.28 6.11 16.17
CA HIS A 438 10.28 5.07 16.43
C HIS A 438 9.32 4.92 15.25
N THR A 439 8.89 3.69 14.99
CA THR A 439 7.85 3.39 14.01
C THR A 439 6.61 2.87 14.71
N HIS A 440 5.64 3.76 14.93
CA HIS A 440 4.37 3.41 15.57
C HIS A 440 3.40 2.82 14.54
N VAL A 441 3.11 1.52 14.65
CA VAL A 441 2.08 0.84 13.84
C VAL A 441 0.70 1.21 14.37
N LEU A 442 -0.16 1.72 13.49
CA LEU A 442 -1.54 2.08 13.83
C LEU A 442 -2.38 0.82 14.09
N ASN A 443 -3.18 0.84 15.16
CA ASN A 443 -4.14 -0.25 15.42
C ASN A 443 -5.27 -0.28 14.38
N SER A 444 -5.61 0.89 13.83
CA SER A 444 -6.59 1.05 12.76
C SER A 444 -5.99 1.77 11.58
N ALA A 445 -5.90 1.05 10.46
CA ALA A 445 -5.38 1.58 9.21
C ALA A 445 -6.33 2.62 8.60
N VAL A 446 -5.79 3.67 7.98
CA VAL A 446 -6.59 4.77 7.41
C VAL A 446 -6.51 4.72 5.88
N PRO A 447 -7.59 4.39 5.16
CA PRO A 447 -7.59 4.42 3.70
C PRO A 447 -7.51 5.86 3.21
N LEU A 448 -6.71 6.11 2.18
CA LEU A 448 -6.48 7.42 1.58
C LEU A 448 -6.77 7.35 0.07
N HIS A 449 -7.42 8.38 -0.45
CA HIS A 449 -7.64 8.53 -1.88
C HIS A 449 -6.55 9.38 -2.52
N ALA A 450 -6.23 9.13 -3.79
CA ALA A 450 -5.30 9.97 -4.55
C ALA A 450 -5.74 11.46 -4.50
N GLY A 451 -4.81 12.34 -4.15
CA GLY A 451 -5.02 13.78 -3.94
C GLY A 451 -5.64 14.16 -2.59
N GLU A 452 -6.06 13.19 -1.76
CA GLU A 452 -6.63 13.47 -0.44
C GLU A 452 -5.55 13.99 0.51
N ARG A 453 -5.84 15.10 1.18
CA ARG A 453 -4.94 15.62 2.22
C ARG A 453 -5.19 14.89 3.52
N PHE A 454 -4.13 14.63 4.26
CA PHE A 454 -4.22 14.06 5.61
C PHE A 454 -3.14 14.65 6.48
N SER A 455 -3.31 14.58 7.79
CA SER A 455 -2.32 15.06 8.74
C SER A 455 -2.11 14.08 9.87
N ILE A 456 -0.88 14.12 10.39
CA ILE A 456 -0.46 13.41 11.58
C ILE A 456 -0.15 14.47 12.62
N VAL A 457 -0.91 14.48 13.71
CA VAL A 457 -0.74 15.39 14.84
C VAL A 457 -0.31 14.57 16.04
N ILE A 458 0.75 14.98 16.73
CA ILE A 458 1.29 14.30 17.90
C ILE A 458 1.45 15.30 19.03
N ARG A 459 0.89 14.96 20.19
CA ARG A 459 1.20 15.61 21.46
C ARG A 459 2.36 14.85 22.10
N PHE A 460 3.45 15.54 22.38
CA PHE A 460 4.58 14.99 23.13
C PHE A 460 4.57 15.52 24.57
N ALA A 461 4.92 14.66 25.51
CA ALA A 461 5.07 15.00 26.93
C ALA A 461 6.35 14.38 27.47
N ASN A 462 7.42 15.19 27.51
CA ASN A 462 8.68 14.81 28.13
C ASN A 462 8.54 14.83 29.65
N PRO A 463 9.11 13.84 30.36
CA PRO A 463 9.14 13.86 31.82
C PRO A 463 10.06 14.92 32.43
N SER A 464 11.19 15.22 31.77
CA SER A 464 12.28 16.00 32.35
C SER A 464 12.97 16.97 31.38
N ALA A 465 13.43 16.49 30.23
CA ALA A 465 14.22 17.28 29.29
C ALA A 465 13.32 18.20 28.46
N SER A 466 13.81 19.41 28.20
CA SER A 466 13.12 20.35 27.33
C SER A 466 13.25 19.92 25.85
N GLY A 467 12.73 20.71 24.91
CA GLY A 467 12.77 20.32 23.49
C GLY A 467 11.94 19.07 23.11
N PRO A 468 10.64 18.98 23.43
CA PRO A 468 9.82 17.79 23.12
C PRO A 468 9.62 17.50 21.63
N LEU A 469 9.93 18.44 20.73
CA LEU A 469 9.70 18.29 19.30
C LEU A 469 11.03 18.14 18.55
N ALA A 470 11.28 16.97 17.95
CA ALA A 470 12.39 16.80 17.03
C ALA A 470 12.10 17.47 15.68
N ALA A 471 13.09 18.20 15.16
CA ALA A 471 12.94 18.93 13.90
C ALA A 471 14.21 18.89 13.04
N GLU A 472 13.99 18.94 11.74
CA GLU A 472 15.00 19.25 10.73
C GLU A 472 15.05 20.77 10.53
N GLN A 473 16.25 21.34 10.53
CA GLN A 473 16.48 22.77 10.29
C GLN A 473 17.84 22.97 9.59
N PRO A 474 17.99 24.02 8.76
CA PRO A 474 19.28 24.44 8.25
C PRO A 474 20.24 24.83 9.37
N VAL A 475 21.36 24.11 9.45
CA VAL A 475 22.53 24.45 10.27
C VAL A 475 23.73 24.54 9.34
N ALA A 476 24.41 25.69 9.36
CA ALA A 476 25.55 25.94 8.47
C ALA A 476 26.65 24.88 8.69
N ARG A 477 27.24 24.40 7.59
CA ARG A 477 28.31 23.38 7.58
C ARG A 477 27.90 22.03 8.19
N TYR A 478 26.60 21.76 8.29
CA TYR A 478 26.09 20.46 8.73
C TYR A 478 24.86 20.03 7.93
N SER A 479 23.76 20.77 8.06
CA SER A 479 22.46 20.47 7.43
C SER A 479 21.96 21.63 6.57
N SER A 480 22.85 22.42 5.94
CA SER A 480 22.46 23.64 5.23
C SER A 480 21.48 23.43 4.08
N LYS A 481 21.33 22.19 3.60
CA LYS A 481 20.40 21.78 2.55
C LYS A 481 18.99 21.43 3.03
N ALA A 482 18.75 21.42 4.35
CA ALA A 482 17.40 21.27 4.90
C ALA A 482 16.46 22.32 4.29
N GLN A 483 15.23 21.93 4.01
CA GLN A 483 14.24 22.80 3.37
C GLN A 483 12.88 22.61 4.02
N ALA A 484 12.09 23.68 4.06
CA ALA A 484 10.71 23.61 4.48
C ALA A 484 9.82 24.52 3.64
N ASN A 485 8.65 24.01 3.27
CA ASN A 485 7.62 24.77 2.58
C ASN A 485 6.48 25.13 3.53
N ALA A 486 5.82 26.25 3.24
CA ALA A 486 4.61 26.64 3.96
C ALA A 486 3.51 25.59 3.76
N GLY A 487 2.86 25.22 4.85
CA GLY A 487 1.76 24.26 4.90
C GLY A 487 2.17 22.83 5.19
N GLU A 488 3.46 22.55 5.41
CA GLU A 488 3.98 21.20 5.68
C GLU A 488 3.92 20.85 7.17
N SER A 489 4.58 21.65 8.01
CA SER A 489 4.75 21.38 9.45
C SER A 489 4.15 22.47 10.32
N TYR A 490 3.45 22.06 11.37
CA TYR A 490 2.78 22.96 12.31
C TYR A 490 3.11 22.61 13.75
N VAL A 491 3.19 23.61 14.62
CA VAL A 491 3.38 23.43 16.06
C VAL A 491 2.30 24.15 16.85
N SER A 492 2.07 23.68 18.07
CA SER A 492 1.10 24.29 18.98
C SER A 492 1.48 24.05 20.44
N PRO A 493 1.29 25.03 21.34
CA PRO A 493 1.49 24.84 22.77
C PRO A 493 0.33 24.04 23.42
N ASN A 494 -0.84 24.02 22.80
CA ASN A 494 -2.10 23.56 23.42
C ASN A 494 -2.97 22.65 22.53
N GLY A 495 -2.58 22.41 21.28
CA GLY A 495 -3.33 21.60 20.31
C GLY A 495 -4.52 22.33 19.67
N VAL A 496 -4.73 23.62 19.98
CA VAL A 496 -5.85 24.43 19.50
C VAL A 496 -5.37 25.53 18.55
N THR A 497 -4.36 26.30 18.95
CA THR A 497 -3.77 27.38 18.15
C THR A 497 -2.51 26.89 17.47
N TRP A 498 -2.52 26.84 16.14
CA TRP A 498 -1.46 26.24 15.33
C TRP A 498 -0.70 27.32 14.56
N GLU A 499 0.62 27.26 14.62
CA GLU A 499 1.54 28.07 13.81
C GLU A 499 2.27 27.19 12.80
N ASP A 500 2.48 27.70 11.60
CA ASP A 500 3.31 27.06 10.58
C ASP A 500 4.78 27.34 10.89
N ILE A 501 5.55 26.31 11.21
CA ILE A 501 6.92 26.49 11.72
C ILE A 501 7.91 26.92 10.62
N SER A 502 7.58 26.70 9.35
CA SER A 502 8.42 27.15 8.22
C SER A 502 8.53 28.68 8.18
N SER A 503 7.52 29.40 8.67
CA SER A 503 7.47 30.86 8.71
C SER A 503 8.55 31.50 9.59
N ASN A 504 9.07 30.75 10.56
CA ASN A 504 10.02 31.24 11.56
C ASN A 504 11.46 30.74 11.33
N SER A 505 11.66 29.55 10.73
CA SER A 505 13.01 28.95 10.69
C SER A 505 13.28 27.86 9.64
N GLU A 506 12.71 27.90 8.43
CA GLU A 506 12.94 26.85 7.37
C GLU A 506 12.93 25.42 7.97
N THR A 507 11.98 25.15 8.85
CA THR A 507 11.99 23.96 9.71
C THR A 507 10.86 23.01 9.33
N ASN A 508 11.14 21.71 9.35
CA ASN A 508 10.13 20.67 9.30
C ASN A 508 10.21 19.77 10.54
N LEU A 509 9.06 19.30 11.04
CA LEU A 509 9.05 18.34 12.13
C LEU A 509 9.41 16.95 11.60
N CYS A 510 10.13 16.18 12.41
CA CYS A 510 10.53 14.82 12.05
C CYS A 510 9.38 13.83 12.27
N ILE A 511 8.30 13.98 11.49
CA ILE A 511 7.11 13.13 11.48
C ILE A 511 6.91 12.59 10.07
N LYS A 512 6.83 11.26 9.96
CA LYS A 512 6.72 10.52 8.69
C LYS A 512 5.45 9.70 8.66
N ALA A 513 4.91 9.48 7.46
CA ALA A 513 3.76 8.61 7.23
C ALA A 513 4.16 7.40 6.38
N PHE A 514 3.84 6.20 6.85
CA PHE A 514 4.13 4.96 6.14
C PHE A 514 2.84 4.35 5.60
N THR A 515 2.79 4.20 4.29
CA THR A 515 1.61 3.69 3.60
C THR A 515 1.90 2.38 2.87
N THR A 516 0.82 1.68 2.56
CA THR A 516 0.82 0.53 1.66
C THR A 516 -0.16 0.82 0.52
N SER A 517 0.28 0.70 -0.72
CA SER A 517 -0.63 0.74 -1.87
C SER A 517 -1.67 -0.39 -1.78
N VAL A 518 -2.88 -0.11 -2.27
CA VAL A 518 -3.92 -1.14 -2.40
C VAL A 518 -3.67 -1.93 -3.69
N LEU A 519 -3.89 -3.24 -3.66
CA LEU A 519 -3.82 -4.06 -4.87
C LEU A 519 -4.82 -3.53 -5.92
N PRO A 520 -4.48 -3.57 -7.21
CA PRO A 520 -5.42 -3.29 -8.28
C PRO A 520 -6.59 -4.29 -8.25
N GLU A 521 -7.80 -3.83 -8.54
CA GLU A 521 -8.98 -4.67 -8.75
C GLU A 521 -9.58 -4.32 -10.11
N ALA A 522 -9.52 -5.25 -11.05
CA ALA A 522 -9.95 -5.05 -12.43
C ALA A 522 -11.47 -5.14 -12.55
N ASP A 523 -12.11 -4.16 -13.19
CA ASP A 523 -13.49 -4.29 -13.66
C ASP A 523 -13.73 -3.37 -14.86
N PHE A 524 -14.72 -3.73 -15.68
CA PHE A 524 -15.10 -2.95 -16.84
C PHE A 524 -16.53 -3.19 -17.29
N SER A 525 -17.05 -2.29 -18.11
CA SER A 525 -18.32 -2.45 -18.81
C SER A 525 -18.19 -2.09 -20.29
N SER A 526 -19.26 -2.31 -21.05
CA SER A 526 -19.36 -1.89 -22.46
C SER A 526 -20.71 -1.24 -22.73
N ASN A 527 -20.77 -0.38 -23.75
CA ASN A 527 -22.03 0.24 -24.17
C ASN A 527 -23.01 -0.75 -24.81
N VAL A 528 -22.51 -1.82 -25.44
CA VAL A 528 -23.29 -2.90 -26.05
C VAL A 528 -22.57 -4.25 -25.84
N THR A 529 -23.34 -5.34 -25.78
CA THR A 529 -22.83 -6.72 -25.66
C THR A 529 -23.28 -7.61 -26.82
N ILE A 530 -24.22 -7.16 -27.63
CA ILE A 530 -24.67 -7.87 -28.83
C ILE A 530 -24.92 -6.88 -29.97
N GLY A 531 -24.53 -7.27 -31.19
CA GLY A 531 -24.66 -6.41 -32.35
C GLY A 531 -24.40 -7.15 -33.66
N MET A 532 -24.78 -6.51 -34.76
CA MET A 532 -24.48 -7.01 -36.10
C MET A 532 -23.06 -6.59 -36.51
N PHE A 533 -22.41 -7.41 -37.35
CA PHE A 533 -21.11 -7.05 -37.94
C PHE A 533 -21.24 -5.90 -38.96
N PRO A 534 -20.28 -4.94 -39.02
CA PRO A 534 -19.24 -4.70 -38.03
C PRO A 534 -19.80 -4.05 -36.77
N LEU A 535 -19.41 -4.58 -35.60
CA LEU A 535 -19.86 -4.07 -34.31
C LEU A 535 -18.77 -3.22 -33.66
N THR A 536 -19.01 -1.93 -33.49
CA THR A 536 -18.12 -1.03 -32.73
C THR A 536 -18.60 -0.93 -31.28
N VAL A 537 -17.71 -1.27 -30.34
CA VAL A 537 -17.97 -1.28 -28.90
C VAL A 537 -17.05 -0.27 -28.22
N GLN A 538 -17.63 0.58 -27.36
CA GLN A 538 -16.91 1.43 -26.42
C GLN A 538 -16.85 0.71 -25.08
N PHE A 539 -15.64 0.51 -24.56
CA PHE A 539 -15.40 -0.03 -23.23
C PHE A 539 -15.20 1.09 -22.22
N THR A 540 -15.65 0.86 -20.99
CA THR A 540 -15.47 1.77 -19.86
C THR A 540 -14.80 1.02 -18.73
N ASP A 541 -13.64 1.52 -18.31
CA ASP A 541 -12.92 1.04 -17.14
C ASP A 541 -13.69 1.38 -15.86
N LEU A 542 -13.89 0.38 -15.01
CA LEU A 542 -14.47 0.51 -13.67
C LEU A 542 -13.48 0.06 -12.58
N SER A 543 -12.24 -0.23 -12.96
CA SER A 543 -11.24 -0.79 -12.09
C SER A 543 -10.81 0.19 -10.99
N SER A 544 -10.26 -0.34 -9.91
CA SER A 544 -9.67 0.44 -8.83
C SER A 544 -8.14 0.26 -8.77
N ASN A 545 -7.43 1.31 -8.33
CA ASN A 545 -5.99 1.32 -8.07
C ASN A 545 -5.09 0.97 -9.27
N ALA A 546 -5.54 1.26 -10.51
CA ALA A 546 -4.77 1.06 -11.74
C ALA A 546 -3.81 2.22 -12.04
N LEU A 547 -2.58 1.91 -12.47
CA LEU A 547 -1.63 2.84 -13.09
C LEU A 547 -1.44 2.59 -14.59
N TYR A 548 -1.78 1.39 -15.08
CA TYR A 548 -1.76 1.04 -16.49
C TYR A 548 -2.88 0.05 -16.84
N TRP A 549 -3.23 -0.02 -18.13
CA TRP A 549 -4.26 -0.92 -18.68
C TRP A 549 -3.69 -1.73 -19.84
N LYS A 550 -4.13 -2.99 -19.95
CA LYS A 550 -3.84 -3.90 -21.05
C LYS A 550 -5.11 -4.65 -21.40
N TRP A 551 -5.70 -4.32 -22.54
CA TRP A 551 -6.93 -4.91 -23.03
C TRP A 551 -6.64 -6.00 -24.06
N ASP A 552 -7.22 -7.17 -23.85
CA ASP A 552 -7.42 -8.21 -24.86
C ASP A 552 -8.92 -8.22 -25.17
N LEU A 553 -9.30 -7.67 -26.32
CA LEU A 553 -10.68 -7.37 -26.68
C LEU A 553 -11.29 -8.49 -27.52
N ASN A 554 -10.48 -9.37 -28.11
CA ASN A 554 -10.97 -10.49 -28.92
C ASN A 554 -10.76 -11.87 -28.26
N GLY A 555 -10.04 -11.93 -27.13
CA GLY A 555 -9.76 -13.13 -26.37
C GLY A 555 -8.67 -14.02 -26.99
N ASP A 556 -7.79 -13.46 -27.84
CA ASP A 556 -6.71 -14.21 -28.50
C ASP A 556 -5.41 -14.26 -27.68
N GLY A 557 -5.40 -13.64 -26.49
CA GLY A 557 -4.26 -13.56 -25.59
C GLY A 557 -3.26 -12.46 -25.94
N LYS A 558 -3.53 -11.61 -26.94
CA LYS A 558 -2.70 -10.45 -27.30
C LYS A 558 -3.36 -9.16 -26.84
N ILE A 559 -2.52 -8.16 -26.59
CA ILE A 559 -2.99 -6.85 -26.18
C ILE A 559 -3.40 -6.03 -27.41
N ASP A 560 -4.69 -5.69 -27.49
CA ASP A 560 -5.28 -4.83 -28.51
C ASP A 560 -5.15 -3.34 -28.16
N SER A 561 -5.16 -2.98 -26.87
CA SER A 561 -5.08 -1.57 -26.43
C SER A 561 -4.49 -1.39 -25.02
N THR A 562 -3.86 -0.23 -24.79
CA THR A 562 -3.37 0.20 -23.46
C THR A 562 -4.03 1.48 -22.95
N THR A 563 -5.02 2.00 -23.68
CA THR A 563 -5.80 3.18 -23.26
C THR A 563 -6.84 2.77 -22.21
N GLN A 564 -7.13 3.64 -21.23
CA GLN A 564 -8.09 3.35 -20.17
C GLN A 564 -9.50 2.98 -20.70
N ASN A 565 -10.05 3.75 -21.63
CA ASN A 565 -11.41 3.55 -22.18
C ASN A 565 -11.36 3.33 -23.71
N PRO A 566 -11.00 2.14 -24.21
CA PRO A 566 -10.78 1.91 -25.63
C PRO A 566 -12.09 1.74 -26.42
N ILE A 567 -12.00 1.97 -27.74
CA ILE A 567 -13.02 1.61 -28.73
C ILE A 567 -12.45 0.47 -29.58
N TYR A 568 -13.26 -0.55 -29.85
CA TYR A 568 -12.88 -1.69 -30.69
C TYR A 568 -13.99 -2.06 -31.67
N THR A 569 -13.62 -2.40 -32.91
CA THR A 569 -14.56 -2.83 -33.95
C THR A 569 -14.34 -4.30 -34.28
N TYR A 570 -15.37 -5.11 -34.01
CA TYR A 570 -15.35 -6.54 -34.30
C TYR A 570 -15.68 -6.79 -35.77
N GLY A 571 -14.72 -7.39 -36.45
CA GLY A 571 -14.73 -7.59 -37.90
C GLY A 571 -15.32 -8.91 -38.39
N SER A 572 -15.85 -9.75 -37.50
CA SER A 572 -16.35 -11.09 -37.85
C SER A 572 -17.40 -11.57 -36.86
N TYR A 573 -18.27 -12.50 -37.27
CA TYR A 573 -19.22 -13.15 -36.37
C TYR A 573 -18.50 -13.98 -35.31
N GLY A 574 -19.06 -14.03 -34.11
CA GLY A 574 -18.49 -14.81 -33.02
C GLY A 574 -18.94 -14.35 -31.65
N ASN A 575 -18.57 -15.15 -30.65
CA ASN A 575 -18.63 -14.75 -29.25
C ASN A 575 -17.18 -14.49 -28.81
N TYR A 576 -16.89 -13.25 -28.41
CA TYR A 576 -15.58 -12.80 -28.00
C TYR A 576 -15.52 -12.71 -26.47
N ALA A 577 -14.45 -13.26 -25.90
CA ALA A 577 -14.09 -12.97 -24.52
C ALA A 577 -13.37 -11.62 -24.50
N VAL A 578 -13.59 -10.84 -23.44
CA VAL A 578 -12.86 -9.59 -23.22
C VAL A 578 -12.13 -9.71 -21.89
N SER A 579 -10.85 -9.38 -21.88
CA SER A 579 -10.02 -9.33 -20.68
C SER A 579 -9.39 -7.97 -20.51
N LEU A 580 -9.47 -7.44 -19.29
CA LEU A 580 -8.76 -6.25 -18.87
C LEU A 580 -7.76 -6.63 -17.79
N THR A 581 -6.47 -6.43 -18.08
CA THR A 581 -5.42 -6.50 -17.07
C THR A 581 -4.99 -5.11 -16.68
N ILE A 582 -5.13 -4.77 -15.40
CA ILE A 582 -4.61 -3.52 -14.84
C ILE A 582 -3.46 -3.81 -13.88
N GLY A 583 -2.64 -2.81 -13.61
CA GLY A 583 -1.64 -2.96 -12.56
C GLY A 583 -1.09 -1.66 -12.01
N ASN A 584 -0.40 -1.78 -10.89
CA ASN A 584 0.35 -0.73 -10.22
C ASN A 584 1.69 -1.29 -9.72
N SER A 585 2.41 -0.53 -8.88
CA SER A 585 3.70 -0.94 -8.34
C SER A 585 3.65 -2.20 -7.45
N LYS A 586 2.47 -2.60 -6.96
CA LYS A 586 2.30 -3.79 -6.10
C LYS A 586 1.90 -5.06 -6.83
N GLY A 587 1.31 -4.94 -8.01
CA GLY A 587 0.90 -6.10 -8.76
C GLY A 587 -0.04 -5.77 -9.89
N SER A 588 -0.73 -6.79 -10.37
CA SER A 588 -1.73 -6.70 -11.42
C SER A 588 -2.92 -7.57 -11.07
N ASP A 589 -4.08 -7.16 -11.56
CA ASP A 589 -5.29 -7.96 -11.54
C ASP A 589 -5.90 -8.03 -12.94
N THR A 590 -6.59 -9.13 -13.22
CA THR A 590 -7.18 -9.39 -14.53
C THR A 590 -8.62 -9.82 -14.38
N GLU A 591 -9.53 -9.05 -14.98
CA GLU A 591 -10.93 -9.42 -15.12
C GLU A 591 -11.17 -9.93 -16.55
N THR A 592 -11.79 -11.12 -16.67
CA THR A 592 -12.12 -11.74 -17.96
C THR A 592 -13.59 -12.09 -18.02
N LYS A 593 -14.32 -11.46 -18.95
CA LYS A 593 -15.73 -11.75 -19.22
C LYS A 593 -15.82 -12.64 -20.46
N ILE A 594 -16.12 -13.93 -20.25
CA ILE A 594 -16.19 -14.94 -21.32
C ILE A 594 -17.45 -14.73 -22.18
N GLY A 595 -17.27 -14.67 -23.50
CA GLY A 595 -18.40 -14.49 -24.44
C GLY A 595 -19.15 -13.18 -24.24
N TYR A 596 -18.46 -12.15 -23.72
CA TYR A 596 -19.03 -10.88 -23.32
C TYR A 596 -19.59 -10.08 -24.51
N ILE A 597 -18.93 -10.16 -25.67
CA ILE A 597 -19.41 -9.54 -26.91
C ILE A 597 -19.85 -10.61 -27.91
N LYS A 598 -21.07 -10.49 -28.40
CA LYS A 598 -21.65 -11.37 -29.40
C LYS A 598 -21.93 -10.63 -30.71
N VAL A 599 -21.28 -11.05 -31.77
CA VAL A 599 -21.49 -10.50 -33.12
C VAL A 599 -22.26 -11.51 -33.96
N VAL A 600 -23.43 -11.12 -34.44
CA VAL A 600 -24.37 -11.99 -35.17
C VAL A 600 -24.57 -11.54 -36.61
N PRO A 601 -24.91 -12.46 -37.53
CA PRO A 601 -25.32 -12.10 -38.88
C PRO A 601 -26.76 -11.55 -38.92
N LEU A 602 -27.15 -11.01 -40.06
CA LEU A 602 -28.55 -10.69 -40.33
C LEU A 602 -29.37 -11.99 -40.37
N SER A 603 -30.51 -12.02 -39.67
CA SER A 603 -31.42 -13.17 -39.67
C SER A 603 -32.88 -12.72 -39.82
N ILE A 604 -33.68 -13.62 -40.40
CA ILE A 604 -35.13 -13.53 -40.38
C ILE A 604 -35.60 -14.23 -39.10
N ASP A 605 -36.17 -13.46 -38.19
CA ASP A 605 -36.65 -13.93 -36.89
C ASP A 605 -38.01 -14.62 -37.03
N SER A 606 -38.85 -14.16 -37.96
CA SER A 606 -40.11 -14.82 -38.29
C SER A 606 -40.54 -14.53 -39.73
N ALA A 607 -41.34 -15.45 -40.29
CA ALA A 607 -41.93 -15.34 -41.61
C ALA A 607 -43.37 -15.88 -41.56
N SER A 608 -44.31 -15.19 -42.21
CA SER A 608 -45.72 -15.59 -42.32
C SER A 608 -46.14 -15.57 -43.79
N PRO A 609 -46.77 -16.63 -44.33
CA PRO A 609 -47.01 -17.93 -43.69
C PRO A 609 -45.70 -18.63 -43.28
N VAL A 610 -45.74 -19.57 -42.33
CA VAL A 610 -44.50 -20.25 -41.86
C VAL A 610 -43.93 -21.18 -42.94
N GLU A 611 -44.80 -21.73 -43.80
CA GLU A 611 -44.45 -22.65 -44.88
C GLU A 611 -45.16 -22.26 -46.19
N ASN A 612 -44.95 -23.06 -47.24
CA ASN A 612 -45.61 -22.88 -48.52
C ASN A 612 -47.13 -22.93 -48.35
N ILE A 613 -47.86 -22.11 -49.11
CA ILE A 613 -49.30 -21.95 -48.94
C ILE A 613 -50.07 -22.29 -50.21
N THR A 614 -51.26 -22.84 -50.05
CA THR A 614 -52.24 -23.04 -51.13
C THR A 614 -53.46 -22.19 -50.83
N THR A 615 -53.87 -21.38 -51.80
CA THR A 615 -55.08 -20.54 -51.71
C THR A 615 -55.91 -20.71 -52.98
N TYR A 616 -57.09 -20.11 -53.01
CA TYR A 616 -57.93 -20.10 -54.21
C TYR A 616 -57.81 -18.79 -54.98
N LYS A 617 -58.13 -18.86 -56.28
CA LYS A 617 -58.25 -17.69 -57.14
C LYS A 617 -59.16 -16.64 -56.48
N GLY A 618 -58.72 -15.39 -56.46
CA GLY A 618 -59.48 -14.25 -55.92
C GLY A 618 -59.26 -14.01 -54.42
N GLU A 619 -58.64 -14.94 -53.70
CA GLU A 619 -58.27 -14.73 -52.30
C GLU A 619 -57.05 -13.81 -52.17
N LYS A 620 -57.10 -12.92 -51.18
CA LYS A 620 -56.02 -12.00 -50.84
C LYS A 620 -55.07 -12.70 -49.87
N GLN A 621 -53.79 -12.82 -50.24
CA GLN A 621 -52.76 -13.45 -49.40
C GLN A 621 -51.71 -12.42 -49.00
N GLU A 622 -51.49 -12.28 -47.68
CA GLU A 622 -50.42 -11.48 -47.11
C GLU A 622 -49.21 -12.36 -46.75
N PHE A 623 -48.02 -11.87 -47.09
CA PHE A 623 -46.74 -12.41 -46.71
C PHE A 623 -46.02 -11.38 -45.83
N SER A 624 -45.37 -11.80 -44.75
CA SER A 624 -44.59 -10.90 -43.91
C SER A 624 -43.31 -11.56 -43.41
N ILE A 625 -42.30 -10.73 -43.16
CA ILE A 625 -41.08 -11.14 -42.45
C ILE A 625 -40.76 -10.16 -41.34
N SER A 626 -40.05 -10.65 -40.32
CA SER A 626 -39.42 -9.86 -39.27
C SER A 626 -37.94 -10.21 -39.18
N THR A 627 -37.06 -9.24 -38.97
CA THR A 627 -35.60 -9.41 -38.91
C THR A 627 -35.02 -8.95 -37.57
N ASN A 628 -33.88 -9.54 -37.19
CA ASN A 628 -33.18 -9.20 -35.94
C ASN A 628 -32.70 -7.73 -35.90
N TYR A 629 -32.43 -7.13 -37.05
CA TYR A 629 -32.02 -5.72 -37.21
C TYR A 629 -32.90 -4.98 -38.22
N ALA A 630 -32.93 -3.65 -38.10
CA ALA A 630 -33.54 -2.80 -39.11
C ALA A 630 -32.70 -2.87 -40.40
N CYS A 631 -33.37 -3.13 -41.52
CA CYS A 631 -32.73 -3.37 -42.81
C CYS A 631 -33.62 -2.86 -43.97
N ASP A 632 -33.10 -2.93 -45.18
CA ASP A 632 -33.88 -2.69 -46.39
C ASP A 632 -34.55 -4.01 -46.80
N ILE A 633 -35.89 -4.07 -46.75
CA ILE A 633 -36.66 -5.25 -47.13
C ILE A 633 -37.28 -5.01 -48.50
N SER A 634 -36.97 -5.88 -49.46
CA SER A 634 -37.47 -5.83 -50.84
C SER A 634 -38.31 -7.07 -51.17
N TRP A 635 -39.46 -6.86 -51.80
CA TRP A 635 -40.39 -7.93 -52.17
C TRP A 635 -40.33 -8.22 -53.67
N TYR A 636 -40.33 -9.51 -54.00
CA TYR A 636 -40.33 -10.01 -55.37
C TYR A 636 -41.47 -11.01 -55.57
N PHE A 637 -42.17 -10.88 -56.68
CA PHE A 637 -43.23 -11.80 -57.10
C PHE A 637 -42.90 -12.36 -58.48
N ASN A 638 -42.74 -13.68 -58.58
CA ASN A 638 -42.23 -14.38 -59.76
C ASN A 638 -40.91 -13.81 -60.30
N GLY A 639 -40.07 -13.28 -59.41
CA GLY A 639 -38.79 -12.63 -59.74
C GLY A 639 -38.89 -11.15 -60.13
N GLU A 640 -40.09 -10.58 -60.25
CA GLU A 640 -40.27 -9.14 -60.48
C GLU A 640 -40.33 -8.38 -59.16
N SER A 641 -39.59 -7.27 -59.06
CA SER A 641 -39.60 -6.38 -57.89
C SER A 641 -40.97 -5.71 -57.72
N LYS A 642 -41.53 -5.76 -56.50
CA LYS A 642 -42.85 -5.17 -56.16
C LYS A 642 -42.76 -3.96 -55.23
N GLY A 643 -41.63 -3.76 -54.56
CA GLY A 643 -41.40 -2.61 -53.70
C GLY A 643 -40.32 -2.89 -52.67
N SER A 644 -39.89 -1.83 -51.98
CA SER A 644 -38.94 -1.93 -50.89
C SER A 644 -39.26 -0.93 -49.79
N GLU A 645 -39.02 -1.35 -48.55
CA GLU A 645 -39.06 -0.50 -47.37
C GLU A 645 -37.66 -0.43 -46.78
N SER A 646 -37.24 0.76 -46.34
CA SER A 646 -35.89 1.00 -45.85
C SER A 646 -35.85 1.19 -44.34
N SER A 647 -34.80 0.64 -43.70
CA SER A 647 -34.56 0.74 -42.25
C SER A 647 -35.74 0.24 -41.39
N VAL A 648 -36.37 -0.85 -41.80
CA VAL A 648 -37.48 -1.49 -41.08
C VAL A 648 -37.08 -2.85 -40.53
N LYS A 649 -37.69 -3.27 -39.41
CA LYS A 649 -37.55 -4.63 -38.87
C LYS A 649 -38.62 -5.58 -39.38
N ASP A 650 -39.78 -5.05 -39.72
CA ASP A 650 -40.95 -5.80 -40.13
C ASP A 650 -41.45 -5.21 -41.45
N SER A 651 -41.85 -6.07 -42.38
CA SER A 651 -42.48 -5.64 -43.63
C SER A 651 -43.46 -6.72 -44.08
N SER A 652 -44.51 -6.30 -44.80
CA SER A 652 -45.45 -7.21 -45.41
C SER A 652 -45.76 -6.84 -46.86
N TYR A 653 -46.11 -7.85 -47.64
CA TYR A 653 -46.54 -7.74 -49.02
C TYR A 653 -47.81 -8.55 -49.21
N THR A 654 -48.77 -7.96 -49.89
CA THR A 654 -50.06 -8.61 -50.14
C THR A 654 -50.37 -8.62 -51.62
N GLU A 655 -50.92 -9.72 -52.12
CA GLU A 655 -51.30 -9.88 -53.52
C GLU A 655 -52.59 -10.70 -53.66
N THR A 656 -53.30 -10.51 -54.78
CA THR A 656 -54.51 -11.28 -55.13
C THR A 656 -54.39 -11.83 -56.54
N ILE A 657 -54.50 -13.15 -56.68
CA ILE A 657 -54.25 -13.84 -57.95
C ILE A 657 -55.54 -14.24 -58.65
N SER A 658 -55.65 -13.85 -59.92
CA SER A 658 -56.83 -14.11 -60.76
C SER A 658 -56.69 -15.30 -61.70
N SER A 659 -55.51 -15.92 -61.79
CA SER A 659 -55.25 -17.09 -62.64
C SER A 659 -54.66 -18.24 -61.82
N PRO A 660 -55.25 -19.45 -61.84
CA PRO A 660 -54.68 -20.61 -61.16
C PRO A 660 -53.27 -20.91 -61.67
N GLY A 661 -52.37 -21.34 -60.78
CA GLY A 661 -50.98 -21.61 -61.13
C GLY A 661 -50.05 -21.65 -59.92
N PHE A 662 -48.76 -21.78 -60.21
CA PHE A 662 -47.69 -21.74 -59.21
C PHE A 662 -46.99 -20.39 -59.27
N TYR A 663 -46.89 -19.76 -58.10
CA TYR A 663 -46.30 -18.45 -57.91
C TYR A 663 -45.17 -18.55 -56.89
N ASN A 664 -44.18 -17.68 -57.02
CA ASN A 664 -43.10 -17.55 -56.06
C ASN A 664 -43.11 -16.14 -55.48
N VAL A 665 -43.15 -16.05 -54.15
CA VAL A 665 -42.98 -14.79 -53.42
C VAL A 665 -41.67 -14.86 -52.69
N THR A 666 -40.83 -13.84 -52.83
CA THR A 666 -39.53 -13.77 -52.14
C THR A 666 -39.37 -12.42 -51.45
N ALA A 667 -39.09 -12.43 -50.16
CA ALA A 667 -38.61 -11.28 -49.42
C ALA A 667 -37.08 -11.33 -49.32
N ILE A 668 -36.41 -10.22 -49.61
CA ILE A 668 -34.95 -10.09 -49.44
C ILE A 668 -34.70 -8.93 -48.48
N ALA A 669 -34.13 -9.25 -47.32
CA ALA A 669 -33.65 -8.28 -46.34
C ALA A 669 -32.15 -8.01 -46.59
N ARG A 670 -31.76 -6.73 -46.65
CA ARG A 670 -30.39 -6.29 -46.93
C ARG A 670 -29.92 -5.22 -45.97
N THR A 671 -28.68 -5.31 -45.50
CA THR A 671 -28.05 -4.25 -44.69
C THR A 671 -26.54 -4.26 -44.89
N GLY A 672 -25.98 -3.17 -45.41
CA GLY A 672 -24.58 -3.15 -45.86
C GLY A 672 -24.30 -4.25 -46.89
N ASP A 673 -23.32 -5.09 -46.61
CA ASP A 673 -22.94 -6.23 -47.47
C ASP A 673 -23.76 -7.51 -47.17
N GLU A 674 -24.56 -7.52 -46.10
CA GLU A 674 -25.36 -8.68 -45.69
C GLU A 674 -26.69 -8.72 -46.45
N ASN A 675 -27.09 -9.91 -46.86
CA ASN A 675 -28.45 -10.16 -47.33
C ASN A 675 -28.94 -11.55 -46.96
N ILE A 676 -30.23 -11.64 -46.67
CA ILE A 676 -30.93 -12.90 -46.44
C ILE A 676 -32.26 -12.88 -47.20
N ALA A 677 -32.64 -14.03 -47.74
CA ALA A 677 -33.88 -14.16 -48.51
C ALA A 677 -34.77 -15.25 -47.90
N TRP A 678 -36.07 -15.03 -47.96
CA TRP A 678 -37.09 -16.03 -47.66
C TRP A 678 -38.05 -16.14 -48.83
N SER A 679 -38.34 -17.38 -49.25
CA SER A 679 -39.17 -17.65 -50.42
C SER A 679 -40.30 -18.60 -50.07
N TRP A 680 -41.49 -18.28 -50.58
CA TRP A 680 -42.67 -19.12 -50.54
C TRP A 680 -43.01 -19.62 -51.94
N ASN A 681 -43.32 -20.91 -52.04
CA ASN A 681 -44.08 -21.43 -53.17
C ASN A 681 -45.56 -21.27 -52.82
N TRP A 682 -46.26 -20.50 -53.64
CA TRP A 682 -47.67 -20.21 -53.49
C TRP A 682 -48.46 -20.88 -54.62
N THR A 683 -49.27 -21.88 -54.27
CA THR A 683 -50.15 -22.56 -55.22
C THR A 683 -51.51 -21.89 -55.19
N VAL A 684 -51.97 -21.37 -56.32
CA VAL A 684 -53.31 -20.81 -56.44
C VAL A 684 -54.14 -21.78 -57.25
N LEU A 685 -55.12 -22.40 -56.61
CA LEU A 685 -56.04 -23.32 -57.25
C LEU A 685 -57.22 -22.57 -57.87
N LYS A 686 -57.85 -23.21 -58.87
CA LYS A 686 -59.18 -22.77 -59.27
C LYS A 686 -60.11 -22.99 -58.08
N TRP A 687 -60.92 -21.99 -57.76
CA TRP A 687 -61.93 -22.17 -56.73
C TRP A 687 -62.89 -23.30 -57.12
N ASN A 688 -63.16 -24.16 -56.15
CA ASN A 688 -64.12 -25.25 -56.29
C ASN A 688 -65.06 -25.25 -55.07
N PRO A 689 -66.40 -25.23 -55.28
CA PRO A 689 -67.37 -25.27 -54.19
C PRO A 689 -67.25 -26.51 -53.29
N TRP A 690 -66.66 -27.61 -53.75
CA TRP A 690 -66.55 -28.83 -52.93
C TRP A 690 -65.49 -28.73 -51.82
N ASP A 691 -64.47 -27.88 -51.98
CA ASP A 691 -63.20 -28.02 -51.25
C ASP A 691 -62.94 -26.96 -50.16
N SER A 692 -63.59 -25.79 -50.23
CA SER A 692 -63.44 -24.74 -49.19
C SER A 692 -64.72 -23.96 -48.91
N PRO A 693 -65.13 -23.78 -47.63
CA PRO A 693 -66.23 -22.90 -47.23
C PRO A 693 -65.90 -21.40 -47.33
N ASP A 694 -64.63 -21.02 -47.43
CA ASP A 694 -64.17 -19.66 -47.12
C ASP A 694 -64.05 -18.71 -48.32
N SER A 695 -64.23 -19.18 -49.55
CA SER A 695 -64.12 -18.30 -50.73
C SER A 695 -65.44 -17.62 -51.08
N GLN A 696 -65.36 -16.31 -51.25
CA GLN A 696 -66.48 -15.42 -51.58
C GLN A 696 -66.87 -15.43 -53.06
N GLU A 697 -66.26 -16.26 -53.92
CA GLU A 697 -66.68 -16.39 -55.32
C GLU A 697 -67.78 -17.48 -55.43
N GLY A 698 -68.93 -17.29 -54.77
CA GLY A 698 -70.02 -18.27 -54.87
C GLY A 698 -71.13 -18.21 -53.82
N GLU A 699 -71.70 -17.04 -53.50
CA GLU A 699 -72.89 -16.97 -52.63
C GLU A 699 -74.13 -17.72 -53.17
N ASN A 700 -74.05 -18.32 -54.37
CA ASN A 700 -75.08 -19.19 -54.94
C ASN A 700 -74.45 -20.43 -55.61
N ILE A 701 -74.84 -21.63 -55.18
CA ILE A 701 -74.50 -22.90 -55.86
C ILE A 701 -75.57 -23.19 -56.92
N SER A 702 -75.18 -23.48 -58.16
CA SER A 702 -76.13 -23.86 -59.22
C SER A 702 -76.69 -25.27 -59.02
N THR A 703 -77.79 -25.59 -59.72
CA THR A 703 -78.39 -26.94 -59.63
C THR A 703 -77.46 -28.00 -60.21
N GLU A 704 -76.74 -27.68 -61.28
CA GLU A 704 -75.73 -28.51 -61.91
C GLU A 704 -74.58 -28.80 -60.96
N GLU A 705 -74.08 -27.77 -60.28
CA GLU A 705 -73.06 -27.89 -59.25
C GLU A 705 -73.53 -28.79 -58.10
N LEU A 706 -74.70 -28.54 -57.51
CA LEU A 706 -75.19 -29.39 -56.42
C LEU A 706 -75.36 -30.87 -56.85
N GLN A 707 -75.82 -31.11 -58.08
CA GLN A 707 -75.94 -32.47 -58.62
C GLN A 707 -74.58 -33.17 -58.74
N GLU A 708 -73.55 -32.44 -59.16
CA GLU A 708 -72.19 -32.96 -59.25
C GLU A 708 -71.61 -33.25 -57.85
N ALA A 709 -71.85 -32.38 -56.86
CA ALA A 709 -71.50 -32.63 -55.45
C ALA A 709 -72.12 -33.93 -54.91
N ILE A 710 -73.43 -34.11 -55.12
CA ILE A 710 -74.18 -35.30 -54.71
C ILE A 710 -73.64 -36.54 -55.44
N HIS A 711 -73.27 -36.40 -56.71
CA HIS A 711 -72.70 -37.49 -57.50
C HIS A 711 -71.33 -37.92 -56.97
N ILE A 712 -70.43 -36.97 -56.71
CA ILE A 712 -69.10 -37.21 -56.14
C ILE A 712 -69.25 -37.90 -54.76
N TYR A 713 -70.07 -37.33 -53.88
CA TYR A 713 -70.34 -37.88 -52.54
C TYR A 713 -70.92 -39.30 -52.59
N ARG A 714 -71.97 -39.53 -53.39
CA ARG A 714 -72.61 -40.87 -53.48
C ARG A 714 -71.73 -41.93 -54.13
N SER A 715 -70.84 -41.51 -55.01
CA SER A 715 -69.95 -42.42 -55.74
C SER A 715 -68.64 -42.70 -54.99
N GLY A 716 -68.39 -42.03 -53.86
CA GLY A 716 -67.13 -42.14 -53.10
C GLY A 716 -65.92 -41.70 -53.92
N ILE A 717 -66.11 -40.80 -54.88
CA ILE A 717 -65.04 -40.29 -55.73
C ILE A 717 -64.38 -39.14 -54.99
N GLN A 718 -63.04 -39.10 -55.00
CA GLN A 718 -62.29 -37.98 -54.44
C GLN A 718 -62.43 -36.74 -55.33
N ILE A 719 -62.47 -35.56 -54.72
CA ILE A 719 -62.52 -34.27 -55.42
C ILE A 719 -61.34 -34.23 -56.41
N PRO A 720 -61.59 -34.06 -57.73
CA PRO A 720 -60.57 -34.25 -58.77
C PRO A 720 -59.30 -33.42 -58.60
N GLU A 721 -59.37 -32.30 -57.91
CA GLU A 721 -58.29 -31.31 -57.78
C GLU A 721 -57.49 -31.46 -56.47
N THR A 722 -58.11 -32.00 -55.41
CA THR A 722 -57.53 -31.99 -54.04
C THR A 722 -57.40 -33.37 -53.42
N GLY A 723 -58.07 -34.37 -53.99
CA GLY A 723 -58.07 -35.74 -53.48
C GLY A 723 -58.88 -35.92 -52.19
N ALA A 724 -59.57 -34.88 -51.72
CA ALA A 724 -60.41 -34.95 -50.53
C ALA A 724 -61.77 -35.63 -50.81
N GLU A 725 -62.39 -36.24 -49.80
CA GLU A 725 -63.76 -36.74 -49.87
C GLU A 725 -64.74 -35.65 -49.40
N ILE A 726 -65.92 -35.56 -50.03
CA ILE A 726 -66.99 -34.69 -49.55
C ILE A 726 -67.54 -35.28 -48.24
N THR A 727 -67.52 -34.52 -47.16
CA THR A 727 -68.07 -34.95 -45.87
C THR A 727 -69.59 -34.79 -45.81
N ASP A 728 -70.25 -35.53 -44.93
CA ASP A 728 -71.69 -35.41 -44.67
C ASP A 728 -72.07 -33.96 -44.31
N GLU A 729 -71.28 -33.33 -43.44
CA GLU A 729 -71.48 -31.93 -43.04
C GLU A 729 -71.35 -30.97 -44.24
N ARG A 730 -70.32 -31.16 -45.07
CA ARG A 730 -70.10 -30.30 -46.24
C ARG A 730 -71.22 -30.45 -47.26
N LEU A 731 -71.69 -31.66 -47.53
CA LEU A 731 -72.81 -31.87 -48.44
C LEU A 731 -74.09 -31.18 -47.94
N ILE A 732 -74.36 -31.21 -46.62
CA ILE A 732 -75.50 -30.52 -46.02
C ILE A 732 -75.40 -29.00 -46.23
N GLU A 733 -74.22 -28.43 -46.03
CA GLU A 733 -73.94 -27.00 -46.23
C GLU A 733 -74.14 -26.59 -47.69
N LEU A 734 -73.63 -27.37 -48.66
CA LEU A 734 -73.83 -27.12 -50.09
C LEU A 734 -75.31 -27.19 -50.49
N ILE A 735 -76.08 -28.12 -49.90
CA ILE A 735 -77.54 -28.20 -50.09
C ILE A 735 -78.25 -26.96 -49.53
N GLN A 736 -77.77 -26.40 -48.41
CA GLN A 736 -78.33 -25.18 -47.81
C GLN A 736 -78.04 -23.95 -48.68
N LEU A 737 -76.78 -23.76 -49.10
CA LEU A 737 -76.36 -22.67 -49.99
C LEU A 737 -77.13 -22.69 -51.33
N TRP A 738 -77.31 -23.88 -51.91
CA TRP A 738 -78.18 -24.05 -53.09
C TRP A 738 -79.64 -23.65 -52.80
N ARG A 739 -80.20 -24.06 -51.65
CA ARG A 739 -81.59 -23.73 -51.28
C ARG A 739 -81.82 -22.23 -51.10
N GLU A 740 -80.85 -21.54 -50.51
CA GLU A 740 -80.88 -20.09 -50.29
C GLU A 740 -80.75 -19.32 -51.61
N SER A 741 -79.95 -19.81 -52.55
CA SER A 741 -79.85 -19.26 -53.91
C SER A 741 -81.11 -19.44 -54.79
N SER A 742 -81.92 -20.46 -54.49
CA SER A 742 -83.14 -20.82 -55.22
C SER A 742 -84.37 -20.01 -54.81
N GLY A 743 -84.20 -18.99 -53.96
CA GLY A 743 -85.26 -18.17 -53.37
C GLY A 743 -85.84 -17.05 -54.26
N ASN A 744 -85.55 -17.05 -55.57
CA ASN A 744 -86.25 -16.23 -56.58
C ASN A 744 -86.97 -17.12 -57.59
#